data_AF-A0A816HIM7-F1
#
_entry.id   AF-A0A816HIM7-F1
#
_cell.length_a   1.000
_cell.length_b   1.000
_cell.length_c   1.000
_cell.angle_alpha   90.00
_cell.angle_beta   90.00
_cell.angle_gamma   90.00
#
_symmetry.space_group_name_H-M   'P 1'
#
loop_
_entity.id
_entity.type
_entity.pdbx_description
1 polymer ?
#
loop_
_entity_poly.entity_id
_entity_poly.type
_entity_poly.pdbx_seq_one_letter_code
_entity_poly.pdbx_strand_id
1 'polypeptide(L)'
;MMEIAPLLKKCLENVIINPPKQRSSRWISSSVPENQWNTSLALTSSPDYHVNNLCSPVLFQEALQYIPSNAIVIELAPHCLLLAILKRSLSTDCVHINLMKRGTHDHITYFYSNLGKLYNEGVNLNIMSNYESIQYPVPINVPFISLIAAQWDHSQQWKVPTFEMFTQSLGSTQQAKHEIDLNDDSEYSFVIGHQIDGRCLFPGTSYLVLVWKTFAKLHNYEDYRQISVLFEQIQIHRATICLLTNKIIFYVNILPTNGTFEITENNTIIVTGRISLSEQLTMQKFHKQIKLNNTEKNLQTNEIYRDFNLRGYEYSGLFRGINQINIDGTYGELIWNNEWISYLDTMLQVHLITSQGLQLPTRIDSLRIDPKYHLESISSLTSTCSVYVDYWNSLCFSGGIELFGLHCTATSKKHKQQNTILESYFEEIFNFYSQQPSIKSLEYVLVTSLSIDEINKKINLIENLSSVTTTTTTVDLVIVNKTETNTYDWEKLFSVCKLNGFILFSSDIDIPREQLQTNNFIQIVTRKNYQLWKKLSTETLTDTIVNIDEKNFQSIDQIKTLLSNSSLQRIWLISNQIDNGIIGFFNCLRREPGGQSLRCIHIQDSEYILNENVLKTLKTRDLATNVYQNGVWGSYIHQHLQTSNNSAWIETDNAHVNVLNRDDLSSLTWLQSPIITANNINDPNLDTCTVHYASLNFRDIML
;
A
#
# COMPACT_ATOMS: atom_id res chain seq x y z
N MET A 1 -45.15 -12.68 -55.43
CA MET A 1 -43.84 -12.92 -56.07
C MET A 1 -43.82 -14.17 -56.95
N MET A 2 -44.09 -15.38 -56.44
CA MET A 2 -44.02 -16.62 -57.24
C MET A 2 -44.79 -16.59 -58.58
N GLU A 3 -45.98 -15.98 -58.63
CA GLU A 3 -46.78 -15.82 -59.87
C GLU A 3 -46.09 -14.95 -60.94
N ILE A 4 -45.23 -14.02 -60.53
CA ILE A 4 -44.50 -13.08 -61.40
C ILE A 4 -43.16 -13.70 -61.85
N ALA A 5 -42.62 -14.64 -61.08
CA ALA A 5 -41.29 -15.23 -61.28
C ALA A 5 -41.02 -15.76 -62.70
N PRO A 6 -41.93 -16.48 -63.39
CA PRO A 6 -41.66 -16.98 -64.74
C PRO A 6 -41.57 -15.88 -65.78
N LEU A 7 -42.41 -14.84 -65.67
CA LEU A 7 -42.41 -13.69 -66.57
C LEU A 7 -41.17 -12.81 -66.31
N LEU A 8 -40.83 -12.58 -65.04
CA LEU A 8 -39.63 -11.86 -64.64
C LEU A 8 -38.35 -12.56 -65.11
N LYS A 9 -38.26 -13.89 -64.99
CA LYS A 9 -37.13 -14.67 -65.54
C LYS A 9 -36.95 -14.40 -67.03
N LYS A 10 -38.02 -14.54 -67.81
CA LYS A 10 -38.01 -14.32 -69.26
C LYS A 10 -37.63 -12.87 -69.64
N CYS A 11 -37.94 -11.88 -68.81
CA CYS A 11 -37.44 -10.52 -68.99
C CYS A 11 -35.95 -10.40 -68.67
N LEU A 12 -35.49 -10.95 -67.54
CA LEU A 12 -34.09 -10.89 -67.10
C LEU A 12 -33.11 -11.65 -68.02
N GLU A 13 -33.57 -12.72 -68.68
CA GLU A 13 -32.82 -13.43 -69.73
C GLU A 13 -32.44 -12.53 -70.93
N ASN A 14 -33.15 -11.44 -71.16
CA ASN A 14 -32.83 -10.45 -72.20
C ASN A 14 -31.97 -9.27 -71.68
N VAL A 15 -31.75 -9.17 -70.36
CA VAL A 15 -31.05 -8.05 -69.71
C VAL A 15 -29.68 -8.48 -69.18
N ILE A 16 -29.57 -9.69 -68.66
CA ILE A 16 -28.33 -10.24 -68.09
C ILE A 16 -27.50 -10.87 -69.21
N ILE A 17 -26.22 -10.48 -69.28
CA ILE A 17 -25.25 -11.02 -70.24
C ILE A 17 -25.22 -12.55 -70.16
N ASN A 18 -25.32 -13.22 -71.31
CA ASN A 18 -25.22 -14.67 -71.45
C ASN A 18 -23.86 -15.01 -72.12
N PRO A 19 -22.98 -15.83 -71.51
CA PRO A 19 -23.13 -16.50 -70.21
C PRO A 19 -23.02 -15.54 -69.00
N PRO A 20 -23.75 -15.83 -67.90
CA PRO A 20 -23.77 -14.97 -66.72
C PRO A 20 -22.42 -14.99 -65.97
N LYS A 21 -22.00 -13.81 -65.47
CA LYS A 21 -20.74 -13.65 -64.74
C LYS A 21 -20.75 -14.40 -63.42
N GLN A 22 -19.61 -15.02 -63.07
CA GLN A 22 -19.42 -15.71 -61.79
C GLN A 22 -19.43 -14.75 -60.60
N ARG A 23 -19.88 -15.23 -59.44
CA ARG A 23 -19.87 -14.51 -58.17
C ARG A 23 -18.57 -14.85 -57.42
N SER A 24 -17.82 -13.85 -56.97
CA SER A 24 -16.62 -14.07 -56.13
C SER A 24 -17.01 -14.46 -54.70
N SER A 25 -16.15 -15.21 -54.00
CA SER A 25 -16.32 -15.57 -52.59
C SER A 25 -16.48 -14.37 -51.63
N ARG A 26 -16.02 -13.17 -52.02
CA ARG A 26 -16.25 -11.92 -51.28
C ARG A 26 -17.72 -11.46 -51.26
N TRP A 27 -18.59 -12.05 -52.08
CA TRP A 27 -20.03 -11.76 -52.09
C TRP A 27 -20.79 -12.89 -51.38
N ILE A 28 -21.01 -12.70 -50.08
CA ILE A 28 -21.91 -13.53 -49.26
C ILE A 28 -23.35 -13.42 -49.82
N SER A 29 -24.04 -14.55 -50.02
CA SER A 29 -25.41 -14.55 -50.55
C SER A 29 -26.42 -14.50 -49.41
N SER A 30 -27.25 -13.46 -49.37
CA SER A 30 -28.36 -13.31 -48.43
C SER A 30 -29.69 -13.85 -48.99
N SER A 31 -29.70 -14.59 -50.10
CA SER A 31 -30.93 -15.18 -50.66
C SER A 31 -30.79 -16.63 -51.11
N VAL A 32 -29.64 -17.26 -50.82
CA VAL A 32 -29.42 -18.70 -50.96
C VAL A 32 -28.81 -19.17 -49.64
N PRO A 33 -29.32 -20.23 -48.99
CA PRO A 33 -28.72 -20.77 -47.78
C PRO A 33 -27.27 -21.21 -48.00
N GLU A 34 -26.44 -21.16 -46.96
CA GLU A 34 -25.00 -21.46 -47.01
C GLU A 34 -24.70 -22.82 -47.66
N ASN A 35 -25.45 -23.86 -47.26
CA ASN A 35 -25.34 -25.22 -47.80
C ASN A 35 -25.58 -25.34 -49.31
N GLN A 36 -26.08 -24.29 -49.96
CA GLN A 36 -26.34 -24.21 -51.40
C GLN A 36 -25.45 -23.17 -52.12
N TRP A 37 -24.50 -22.49 -51.45
CA TRP A 37 -23.63 -21.49 -52.10
C TRP A 37 -22.73 -22.08 -53.20
N ASN A 38 -22.43 -23.37 -53.15
CA ASN A 38 -21.66 -24.09 -54.18
C ASN A 38 -22.53 -24.62 -55.34
N THR A 39 -23.83 -24.34 -55.37
CA THR A 39 -24.73 -24.76 -56.47
C THR A 39 -24.60 -23.86 -57.70
N SER A 40 -24.97 -24.37 -58.87
CA SER A 40 -25.01 -23.61 -60.13
C SER A 40 -25.84 -22.32 -60.05
N LEU A 41 -26.88 -22.30 -59.23
CA LEU A 41 -27.70 -21.11 -58.92
C LEU A 41 -26.87 -20.01 -58.26
N ALA A 42 -26.05 -20.35 -57.26
CA ALA A 42 -25.32 -19.39 -56.43
C ALA A 42 -23.92 -19.02 -56.96
N LEU A 43 -23.35 -19.83 -57.87
CA LEU A 43 -22.04 -19.56 -58.48
C LEU A 43 -22.05 -18.40 -59.50
N THR A 44 -23.22 -17.97 -60.00
CA THR A 44 -23.32 -16.92 -61.04
C THR A 44 -24.40 -15.88 -60.73
N SER A 45 -24.22 -14.65 -61.25
CA SER A 45 -25.24 -13.60 -61.23
C SER A 45 -26.23 -13.80 -62.39
N SER A 46 -26.94 -14.93 -62.37
CA SER A 46 -27.88 -15.37 -63.41
C SER A 46 -29.30 -14.79 -63.26
N PRO A 47 -30.15 -14.86 -64.31
CA PRO A 47 -31.58 -14.56 -64.19
C PRO A 47 -32.24 -15.35 -63.05
N ASP A 48 -31.93 -16.65 -62.93
CA ASP A 48 -32.43 -17.50 -61.85
C ASP A 48 -32.01 -17.02 -60.45
N TYR A 49 -30.75 -16.57 -60.27
CA TYR A 49 -30.28 -16.02 -58.99
C TYR A 49 -31.07 -14.77 -58.57
N HIS A 50 -31.34 -13.86 -59.51
CA HIS A 50 -32.08 -12.62 -59.26
C HIS A 50 -33.59 -12.85 -59.06
N VAL A 51 -34.19 -13.81 -59.77
CA VAL A 51 -35.58 -14.23 -59.53
C VAL A 51 -35.71 -14.90 -58.16
N ASN A 52 -34.76 -15.76 -57.79
CA ASN A 52 -34.68 -16.34 -56.45
C ASN A 52 -34.52 -15.26 -55.37
N ASN A 53 -33.68 -14.24 -55.57
CA ASN A 53 -33.53 -13.13 -54.63
C ASN A 53 -34.83 -12.37 -54.33
N LEU A 54 -35.77 -12.33 -55.28
CA LEU A 54 -37.08 -11.70 -55.15
C LEU A 54 -38.20 -12.65 -54.68
N CYS A 55 -37.95 -13.96 -54.62
CA CYS A 55 -38.96 -14.97 -54.21
C CYS A 55 -38.64 -15.64 -52.87
N SER A 56 -37.35 -15.73 -52.50
CA SER A 56 -36.86 -16.36 -51.28
C SER A 56 -36.65 -15.35 -50.15
N PRO A 57 -36.67 -15.77 -48.87
CA PRO A 57 -36.43 -14.88 -47.74
C PRO A 57 -35.00 -14.32 -47.74
N VAL A 58 -34.83 -13.12 -47.19
CA VAL A 58 -33.51 -12.49 -47.05
C VAL A 58 -32.83 -12.95 -45.76
N LEU A 59 -31.86 -13.85 -45.90
CA LEU A 59 -31.00 -14.43 -44.87
C LEU A 59 -29.94 -13.40 -44.41
N PHE A 60 -30.40 -12.31 -43.81
CA PHE A 60 -29.55 -11.17 -43.46
C PHE A 60 -28.73 -11.44 -42.20
N GLN A 61 -29.32 -12.04 -41.15
CA GLN A 61 -28.63 -12.27 -39.88
C GLN A 61 -27.52 -13.32 -40.04
N GLU A 62 -27.75 -14.32 -40.89
CA GLU A 62 -26.84 -15.37 -41.30
C GLU A 62 -25.64 -14.77 -42.05
N ALA A 63 -25.89 -13.85 -43.00
CA ALA A 63 -24.83 -13.14 -43.71
C ALA A 63 -23.98 -12.23 -42.78
N LEU A 64 -24.58 -11.65 -41.73
CA LEU A 64 -23.85 -10.83 -40.76
C LEU A 64 -22.85 -11.62 -39.90
N GLN A 65 -23.03 -12.95 -39.72
CA GLN A 65 -22.10 -13.79 -38.94
C GLN A 65 -20.69 -13.87 -39.55
N TYR A 66 -20.54 -13.55 -40.83
CA TYR A 66 -19.25 -13.54 -41.54
C TYR A 66 -18.49 -12.21 -41.44
N ILE A 67 -19.01 -11.23 -40.70
CA ILE A 67 -18.37 -9.93 -40.50
C ILE A 67 -17.45 -9.99 -39.25
N PRO A 68 -16.14 -9.71 -39.37
CA PRO A 68 -15.22 -9.67 -38.23
C PRO A 68 -15.63 -8.67 -37.14
N SER A 69 -15.25 -8.93 -35.89
CA SER A 69 -15.63 -8.10 -34.73
C SER A 69 -15.04 -6.69 -34.73
N ASN A 70 -13.98 -6.44 -35.49
CA ASN A 70 -13.34 -5.13 -35.66
C ASN A 70 -13.59 -4.55 -37.08
N ALA A 71 -14.66 -4.95 -37.75
CA ALA A 71 -14.94 -4.55 -39.13
C ALA A 71 -15.55 -3.15 -39.25
N ILE A 72 -15.12 -2.42 -40.28
CA ILE A 72 -15.77 -1.18 -40.73
C ILE A 72 -16.88 -1.55 -41.71
N VAL A 73 -18.14 -1.26 -41.34
CA VAL A 73 -19.34 -1.65 -42.09
C VAL A 73 -19.99 -0.41 -42.71
N ILE A 74 -20.06 -0.37 -44.04
CA ILE A 74 -20.56 0.78 -44.81
C ILE A 74 -21.95 0.48 -45.38
N GLU A 75 -22.97 1.22 -44.98
CA GLU A 75 -24.32 1.09 -45.54
C GLU A 75 -24.42 1.85 -46.88
N LEU A 76 -24.32 1.11 -48.00
CA LEU A 76 -24.44 1.60 -49.37
C LEU A 76 -25.92 1.79 -49.78
N ALA A 77 -26.61 2.74 -49.14
CA ALA A 77 -28.03 3.01 -49.37
C ALA A 77 -28.32 4.53 -49.43
N PRO A 78 -29.40 4.97 -50.12
CA PRO A 78 -29.84 6.38 -50.11
C PRO A 78 -30.35 6.85 -48.72
N HIS A 79 -30.56 5.92 -47.79
CA HIS A 79 -30.85 6.20 -46.38
C HIS A 79 -30.39 5.02 -45.53
N CYS A 80 -29.71 5.33 -44.41
CA CYS A 80 -29.39 4.39 -43.32
C CYS A 80 -30.63 3.75 -42.67
N LEU A 81 -31.14 2.66 -43.25
CA LEU A 81 -32.24 1.85 -42.71
C LEU A 81 -31.73 0.66 -41.89
N LEU A 82 -30.58 0.09 -42.28
CA LEU A 82 -30.03 -1.12 -41.68
C LEU A 82 -29.19 -0.82 -40.43
N LEU A 83 -28.69 0.41 -40.25
CA LEU A 83 -27.91 0.87 -39.10
C LEU A 83 -28.39 0.36 -37.72
N ALA A 84 -29.70 0.36 -37.46
CA ALA A 84 -30.28 -0.09 -36.19
C ALA A 84 -30.23 -1.62 -36.00
N ILE A 85 -30.24 -2.37 -37.11
CA ILE A 85 -30.07 -3.83 -37.12
C ILE A 85 -28.57 -4.15 -36.99
N LEU A 86 -27.72 -3.50 -37.80
CA LEU A 86 -26.26 -3.66 -37.79
C LEU A 86 -25.68 -3.45 -36.39
N LYS A 87 -26.08 -2.37 -35.69
CA LYS A 87 -25.65 -2.07 -34.31
C LYS A 87 -26.11 -3.07 -33.24
N ARG A 88 -27.08 -3.93 -33.54
CA ARG A 88 -27.62 -4.94 -32.62
C ARG A 88 -27.12 -6.35 -32.94
N SER A 89 -26.69 -6.58 -34.17
CA SER A 89 -26.34 -7.89 -34.72
C SER A 89 -24.83 -8.11 -34.91
N LEU A 90 -24.00 -7.10 -34.62
CA LEU A 90 -22.53 -7.12 -34.76
C LEU A 90 -21.84 -6.69 -33.46
N SER A 91 -20.50 -6.79 -33.39
CA SER A 91 -19.72 -6.39 -32.21
C SER A 91 -19.87 -4.90 -31.88
N THR A 92 -19.66 -4.54 -30.61
CA THR A 92 -19.49 -3.15 -30.16
C THR A 92 -18.32 -2.44 -30.84
N ASP A 93 -17.34 -3.20 -31.30
CA ASP A 93 -16.09 -2.72 -31.88
C ASP A 93 -16.16 -2.58 -33.41
N CYS A 94 -17.33 -2.88 -34.00
CA CYS A 94 -17.60 -2.63 -35.42
C CYS A 94 -17.96 -1.17 -35.66
N VAL A 95 -17.27 -0.51 -36.60
CA VAL A 95 -17.54 0.89 -36.95
C VAL A 95 -18.61 0.94 -38.04
N HIS A 96 -19.78 1.53 -37.73
CA HIS A 96 -20.89 1.64 -38.68
C HIS A 96 -20.92 3.02 -39.38
N ILE A 97 -20.67 3.02 -40.69
CA ILE A 97 -20.62 4.22 -41.53
C ILE A 97 -21.81 4.24 -42.50
N ASN A 98 -22.44 5.40 -42.65
CA ASN A 98 -23.61 5.61 -43.48
C ASN A 98 -23.32 6.67 -44.53
N LEU A 99 -23.56 6.40 -45.81
CA LEU A 99 -23.24 7.36 -46.87
C LEU A 99 -24.33 8.43 -47.06
N MET A 100 -25.60 8.10 -46.82
CA MET A 100 -26.73 9.02 -46.99
C MET A 100 -27.80 8.84 -45.91
N LYS A 101 -28.50 9.93 -45.58
CA LYS A 101 -29.59 9.97 -44.59
C LYS A 101 -30.74 10.82 -45.11
N ARG A 102 -31.96 10.26 -45.15
CA ARG A 102 -33.19 10.98 -45.54
C ARG A 102 -33.45 12.17 -44.60
N GLY A 103 -33.88 13.30 -45.16
CA GLY A 103 -34.14 14.53 -44.40
C GLY A 103 -32.90 15.36 -44.09
N THR A 104 -31.74 15.05 -44.68
CA THR A 104 -30.55 15.90 -44.63
C THR A 104 -30.66 17.01 -45.69
N HIS A 105 -30.30 18.25 -45.34
CA HIS A 105 -30.39 19.37 -46.28
C HIS A 105 -29.28 19.36 -47.34
N ASP A 106 -28.04 19.04 -46.93
CA ASP A 106 -26.92 18.81 -47.84
C ASP A 106 -26.38 17.37 -47.68
N HIS A 107 -26.54 16.59 -48.74
CA HIS A 107 -26.03 15.21 -48.83
C HIS A 107 -24.53 15.14 -49.15
N ILE A 108 -23.94 16.19 -49.74
CA ILE A 108 -22.52 16.22 -50.13
C ILE A 108 -21.64 16.40 -48.89
N THR A 109 -21.91 17.39 -48.04
CA THR A 109 -21.21 17.55 -46.74
C THR A 109 -21.45 16.34 -45.83
N TYR A 110 -22.64 15.74 -45.83
CA TYR A 110 -22.90 14.51 -45.08
C TYR A 110 -22.06 13.33 -45.57
N PHE A 111 -21.93 13.14 -46.89
CA PHE A 111 -21.08 12.11 -47.48
C PHE A 111 -19.60 12.32 -47.11
N TYR A 112 -19.05 13.51 -47.35
CA TYR A 112 -17.66 13.81 -47.01
C TYR A 112 -17.36 13.75 -45.51
N SER A 113 -18.29 14.13 -44.63
CA SER A 113 -18.16 13.94 -43.18
C SER A 113 -18.02 12.47 -42.79
N ASN A 114 -18.71 11.56 -43.49
CA ASN A 114 -18.60 10.12 -43.25
C ASN A 114 -17.37 9.49 -43.93
N LEU A 115 -16.84 10.07 -45.02
CA LEU A 115 -15.50 9.74 -45.53
C LEU A 115 -14.40 10.18 -44.54
N GLY A 116 -14.52 11.34 -43.91
CA GLY A 116 -13.60 11.78 -42.85
C GLY A 116 -13.55 10.81 -41.67
N LYS A 117 -14.68 10.21 -41.29
CA LYS A 117 -14.70 9.13 -40.28
C LYS A 117 -13.95 7.90 -40.75
N LEU A 118 -14.20 7.41 -41.98
CA LEU A 118 -13.44 6.29 -42.55
C LEU A 118 -11.92 6.52 -42.49
N TYR A 119 -11.47 7.73 -42.78
CA TYR A 119 -10.05 8.10 -42.65
C TYR A 119 -9.55 8.04 -41.19
N ASN A 120 -10.34 8.52 -40.23
CA ASN A 120 -10.00 8.43 -38.80
C ASN A 120 -9.91 6.97 -38.31
N GLU A 121 -10.73 6.06 -38.85
CA GLU A 121 -10.64 4.60 -38.61
C GLU A 121 -9.51 3.92 -39.44
N GLY A 122 -8.59 4.70 -40.02
CA GLY A 122 -7.41 4.20 -40.74
C GLY A 122 -7.62 3.81 -42.21
N VAL A 123 -8.79 4.07 -42.81
CA VAL A 123 -9.03 3.76 -44.22
C VAL A 123 -8.36 4.81 -45.11
N ASN A 124 -7.33 4.41 -45.85
CA ASN A 124 -6.65 5.26 -46.82
C ASN A 124 -7.57 5.56 -48.03
N LEU A 125 -8.23 6.71 -48.00
CA LEU A 125 -9.13 7.18 -49.05
C LEU A 125 -8.44 8.21 -49.97
N ASN A 126 -8.26 7.86 -51.24
CA ASN A 126 -7.89 8.84 -52.26
C ASN A 126 -9.11 9.69 -52.68
N ILE A 127 -9.38 10.76 -51.93
CA ILE A 127 -10.46 11.71 -52.24
C ILE A 127 -10.15 12.55 -53.50
N MET A 128 -8.88 12.68 -53.86
CA MET A 128 -8.43 13.56 -54.95
C MET A 128 -8.89 13.11 -56.34
N SER A 129 -9.32 11.85 -56.51
CA SER A 129 -9.91 11.35 -57.77
C SER A 129 -11.23 12.02 -58.15
N ASN A 130 -11.88 12.70 -57.20
CA ASN A 130 -13.20 13.32 -57.39
C ASN A 130 -13.10 14.79 -57.81
N TYR A 131 -11.89 15.32 -57.96
CA TYR A 131 -11.59 16.72 -58.26
C TYR A 131 -10.77 16.82 -59.55
N GLU A 132 -10.72 18.03 -60.12
CA GLU A 132 -9.87 18.30 -61.29
C GLU A 132 -8.39 18.09 -60.97
N SER A 133 -7.60 17.66 -61.96
CA SER A 133 -6.19 17.36 -61.78
C SER A 133 -5.40 18.62 -61.44
N ILE A 134 -4.88 18.69 -60.21
CA ILE A 134 -4.03 19.79 -59.74
C ILE A 134 -2.80 19.93 -60.64
N GLN A 135 -2.56 21.15 -61.13
CA GLN A 135 -1.35 21.49 -61.86
C GLN A 135 -0.18 21.69 -60.88
N TYR A 136 0.95 21.04 -61.18
CA TYR A 136 2.20 21.16 -60.42
C TYR A 136 3.29 21.79 -61.31
N PRO A 137 4.23 22.59 -60.76
CA PRO A 137 4.39 22.95 -59.34
C PRO A 137 3.27 23.87 -58.82
N VAL A 138 3.04 23.85 -57.51
CA VAL A 138 2.00 24.67 -56.87
C VAL A 138 2.38 26.16 -56.86
N PRO A 139 1.40 27.10 -56.82
CA PRO A 139 1.67 28.53 -56.76
C PRO A 139 2.47 28.96 -55.52
N ILE A 140 3.30 30.00 -55.66
CA ILE A 140 4.19 30.51 -54.61
C ILE A 140 3.46 31.00 -53.33
N ASN A 141 2.15 31.25 -53.42
CA ASN A 141 1.30 31.68 -52.31
C ASN A 141 0.72 30.50 -51.48
N VAL A 142 1.07 29.25 -51.80
CA VAL A 142 0.63 28.08 -51.01
C VAL A 142 1.43 28.00 -49.70
N PRO A 143 0.77 27.91 -48.52
CA PRO A 143 1.45 27.87 -47.23
C PRO A 143 2.42 26.71 -47.05
N PHE A 144 3.49 26.94 -46.27
CA PHE A 144 4.45 25.89 -45.91
C PHE A 144 3.82 24.86 -44.96
N ILE A 145 3.89 23.59 -45.35
CA ILE A 145 3.41 22.43 -44.57
C ILE A 145 4.23 22.24 -43.27
N SER A 146 5.45 22.79 -43.19
CA SER A 146 6.34 22.68 -42.03
C SER A 146 5.76 23.23 -40.71
N LEU A 147 4.72 24.07 -40.76
CA LEU A 147 4.00 24.53 -39.57
C LEU A 147 3.32 23.38 -38.79
N ILE A 148 3.06 22.24 -39.44
CA ILE A 148 2.55 21.02 -38.78
C ILE A 148 3.59 20.43 -37.81
N ALA A 149 4.89 20.75 -37.94
CA ALA A 149 5.92 20.32 -36.99
C ALA A 149 5.66 20.80 -35.55
N ALA A 150 4.88 21.87 -35.34
CA ALA A 150 4.47 22.33 -34.02
C ALA A 150 3.43 21.41 -33.32
N GLN A 151 2.96 20.34 -33.97
CA GLN A 151 2.04 19.34 -33.40
C GLN A 151 2.74 18.10 -32.84
N TRP A 152 4.08 18.06 -32.85
CA TRP A 152 4.85 16.94 -32.30
C TRP A 152 4.90 17.02 -30.77
N ASP A 153 4.86 15.86 -30.11
CA ASP A 153 5.02 15.80 -28.66
C ASP A 153 6.48 16.04 -28.28
N HIS A 154 6.72 17.16 -27.60
CA HIS A 154 8.02 17.59 -27.08
C HIS A 154 8.09 17.55 -25.55
N SER A 155 7.18 16.80 -24.89
CA SER A 155 7.21 16.61 -23.42
C SER A 155 8.45 15.87 -22.95
N GLN A 156 8.94 14.89 -23.71
CA GLN A 156 10.18 14.17 -23.43
C GLN A 156 11.41 15.04 -23.72
N GLN A 157 12.12 15.45 -22.68
CA GLN A 157 13.40 16.15 -22.80
C GLN A 157 14.56 15.17 -23.00
N TRP A 158 15.56 15.60 -23.78
CA TRP A 158 16.74 14.80 -24.13
C TRP A 158 18.00 15.46 -23.55
N LYS A 159 19.01 14.66 -23.16
CA LYS A 159 20.23 15.17 -22.52
C LYS A 159 21.10 15.98 -23.51
N VAL A 160 20.98 17.30 -23.46
CA VAL A 160 21.85 18.22 -24.21
C VAL A 160 23.23 18.27 -23.54
N PRO A 161 24.35 18.04 -24.28
CA PRO A 161 25.70 18.16 -23.73
C PRO A 161 26.00 19.59 -23.25
N THR A 162 26.52 19.74 -22.03
CA THR A 162 26.90 21.05 -21.46
C THR A 162 28.37 21.36 -21.71
N PHE A 163 28.75 22.64 -21.68
CA PHE A 163 30.13 23.09 -21.90
C PHE A 163 31.15 22.39 -20.99
N GLU A 164 30.79 22.15 -19.72
CA GLU A 164 31.62 21.45 -18.73
C GLU A 164 32.05 20.05 -19.18
N MET A 165 31.21 19.35 -19.95
CA MET A 165 31.50 18.00 -20.45
C MET A 165 32.66 17.99 -21.47
N PHE A 166 32.97 19.14 -22.09
CA PHE A 166 34.08 19.28 -23.03
C PHE A 166 35.36 19.76 -22.33
N THR A 167 35.25 20.61 -21.30
CA THR A 167 36.40 21.24 -20.63
C THR A 167 37.17 20.32 -19.69
N GLN A 168 36.59 19.21 -19.23
CA GLN A 168 37.31 18.22 -18.40
C GLN A 168 38.53 17.58 -19.09
N SER A 169 38.67 17.75 -20.41
CA SER A 169 39.85 17.34 -21.18
C SER A 169 41.11 18.18 -20.93
N LEU A 170 41.00 19.34 -20.29
CA LEU A 170 42.09 20.33 -20.17
C LEU A 170 42.62 20.50 -18.73
N GLY A 171 43.30 19.45 -18.23
CA GLY A 171 44.41 19.63 -17.28
C GLY A 171 44.21 19.23 -15.81
N SER A 172 43.03 18.75 -15.38
CA SER A 172 42.79 18.35 -13.98
C SER A 172 42.72 16.82 -13.78
N THR A 173 43.79 16.09 -14.13
CA THR A 173 43.84 14.62 -14.08
C THR A 173 43.81 13.99 -12.68
N GLN A 174 43.84 14.79 -11.60
CA GLN A 174 43.93 14.30 -10.22
C GLN A 174 42.56 14.07 -9.55
N GLN A 175 41.52 14.81 -9.94
CA GLN A 175 40.22 14.82 -9.26
C GLN A 175 39.09 14.34 -10.18
N ALA A 176 38.55 13.14 -9.92
CA ALA A 176 37.44 12.57 -10.67
C ALA A 176 36.09 12.93 -10.03
N LYS A 177 35.22 13.61 -10.79
CA LYS A 177 33.83 13.89 -10.43
C LYS A 177 32.96 12.67 -10.72
N HIS A 178 32.23 12.18 -9.72
CA HIS A 178 31.20 11.14 -9.85
C HIS A 178 29.84 11.74 -9.47
N GLU A 179 28.86 11.63 -10.35
CA GLU A 179 27.48 12.10 -10.14
C GLU A 179 26.60 10.89 -9.86
N ILE A 180 26.11 10.78 -8.62
CA ILE A 180 25.24 9.70 -8.16
C ILE A 180 23.79 10.17 -8.26
N ASP A 181 22.97 9.38 -8.94
CA ASP A 181 21.53 9.58 -9.10
C ASP A 181 20.81 8.34 -8.57
N LEU A 182 19.67 8.48 -7.89
CA LEU A 182 18.92 7.35 -7.32
C LEU A 182 17.56 7.11 -7.99
N ASN A 183 17.21 7.84 -9.05
CA ASN A 183 16.02 7.53 -9.85
C ASN A 183 16.13 6.11 -10.46
N ASP A 184 14.99 5.47 -10.72
CA ASP A 184 14.91 4.03 -11.07
C ASP A 184 15.80 3.63 -12.27
N ASP A 185 15.95 4.52 -13.26
CA ASP A 185 16.79 4.34 -14.47
C ASP A 185 18.32 4.42 -14.22
N SER A 186 18.77 4.65 -12.99
CA SER A 186 20.19 4.90 -12.63
C SER A 186 20.98 3.64 -12.29
N GLU A 187 22.29 3.62 -12.58
CA GLU A 187 23.21 2.55 -12.13
C GLU A 187 23.30 2.42 -10.59
N TYR A 188 22.83 3.41 -9.83
CA TYR A 188 22.83 3.39 -8.36
C TYR A 188 21.43 3.25 -7.74
N SER A 189 20.35 3.04 -8.50
CA SER A 189 18.98 2.97 -7.94
C SER A 189 18.84 1.93 -6.82
N PHE A 190 19.56 0.80 -6.91
CA PHE A 190 19.58 -0.24 -5.88
C PHE A 190 20.10 0.22 -4.50
N VAL A 191 20.85 1.34 -4.42
CA VAL A 191 21.35 1.92 -3.16
C VAL A 191 20.20 2.34 -2.22
N ILE A 192 18.99 2.57 -2.74
CA ILE A 192 17.77 2.76 -1.95
C ILE A 192 17.53 1.60 -0.97
N GLY A 193 18.04 0.40 -1.27
CA GLY A 193 17.95 -0.78 -0.39
C GLY A 193 18.85 -0.75 0.85
N HIS A 194 19.85 0.13 0.91
CA HIS A 194 20.73 0.32 2.06
C HIS A 194 20.11 1.34 3.05
N GLN A 195 19.04 0.90 3.72
CA GLN A 195 18.32 1.71 4.71
C GLN A 195 18.75 1.37 6.13
N ILE A 196 19.04 2.40 6.93
CA ILE A 196 19.46 2.29 8.33
C ILE A 196 18.76 3.42 9.11
N ASP A 197 18.11 3.08 10.22
CA ASP A 197 17.38 4.05 11.09
C ASP A 197 16.36 4.94 10.34
N GLY A 198 15.62 4.38 9.37
CA GLY A 198 14.67 5.13 8.53
C GLY A 198 15.32 6.10 7.55
N ARG A 199 16.58 5.86 7.14
CA ARG A 199 17.35 6.72 6.21
C ARG A 199 18.06 5.85 5.19
N CYS A 200 18.00 6.21 3.91
CA CYS A 200 18.96 5.69 2.94
C CYS A 200 20.32 6.33 3.23
N LEU A 201 21.32 5.52 3.58
CA LEU A 201 22.70 5.94 3.74
C LEU A 201 23.50 5.46 2.55
N PHE A 202 24.45 6.25 2.05
CA PHE A 202 25.36 5.77 1.00
C PHE A 202 26.30 4.70 1.59
N PRO A 203 26.34 3.45 1.07
CA PRO A 203 27.11 2.36 1.66
C PRO A 203 28.59 2.70 1.77
N GLY A 204 29.22 2.25 2.87
CA GLY A 204 30.66 2.41 3.08
C GLY A 204 31.51 1.81 1.95
N THR A 205 30.99 0.75 1.32
CA THR A 205 31.61 0.03 0.20
C THR A 205 31.48 0.76 -1.14
N SER A 206 30.43 1.57 -1.33
CA SER A 206 30.26 2.39 -2.54
C SER A 206 31.43 3.35 -2.73
N TYR A 207 31.90 3.99 -1.65
CA TYR A 207 33.09 4.84 -1.67
C TYR A 207 34.33 4.13 -2.21
N LEU A 208 34.55 2.89 -1.78
CA LEU A 208 35.69 2.08 -2.20
C LEU A 208 35.56 1.70 -3.68
N VAL A 209 34.35 1.38 -4.15
CA VAL A 209 34.08 1.14 -5.57
C VAL A 209 34.25 2.42 -6.42
N LEU A 210 33.92 3.62 -5.92
CA LEU A 210 34.20 4.89 -6.62
C LEU A 210 35.71 5.16 -6.72
N VAL A 211 36.48 4.86 -5.67
CA VAL A 211 37.96 4.94 -5.68
C VAL A 211 38.54 3.93 -6.66
N TRP A 212 38.04 2.69 -6.68
CA TRP A 212 38.47 1.64 -7.61
C TRP A 212 38.13 1.99 -9.07
N LYS A 213 36.91 2.48 -9.36
CA LYS A 213 36.50 3.05 -10.66
C LYS A 213 37.42 4.20 -11.11
N THR A 214 37.99 4.96 -10.17
CA THR A 214 38.91 6.07 -10.45
C THR A 214 40.33 5.58 -10.69
N PHE A 215 40.83 4.70 -9.83
CA PHE A 215 42.17 4.10 -9.90
C PHE A 215 42.37 3.28 -11.18
N ALA A 216 41.35 2.52 -11.60
CA ALA A 216 41.35 1.81 -12.87
C ALA A 216 41.59 2.75 -14.07
N LYS A 217 40.88 3.89 -14.12
CA LYS A 217 41.05 4.91 -15.17
C LYS A 217 42.45 5.55 -15.13
N LEU A 218 42.99 5.85 -13.96
CA LEU A 218 44.37 6.36 -13.80
C LEU A 218 45.42 5.35 -14.30
N HIS A 219 45.15 4.05 -14.17
CA HIS A 219 45.97 2.97 -14.71
C HIS A 219 45.63 2.56 -16.16
N ASN A 220 44.80 3.34 -16.87
CA ASN A 220 44.36 3.12 -18.26
C ASN A 220 43.55 1.83 -18.52
N TYR A 221 42.85 1.32 -17.51
CA TYR A 221 41.84 0.27 -17.69
C TYR A 221 40.47 0.89 -17.99
N GLU A 222 39.80 0.38 -19.03
CA GLU A 222 38.41 0.76 -19.37
C GLU A 222 37.40 0.26 -18.32
N ASP A 223 37.68 -0.89 -17.70
CA ASP A 223 36.81 -1.56 -16.74
C ASP A 223 37.59 -1.90 -15.46
N TYR A 224 37.08 -1.42 -14.31
CA TYR A 224 37.67 -1.64 -12.99
C TYR A 224 37.70 -3.13 -12.59
N ARG A 225 36.82 -3.95 -13.17
CA ARG A 225 36.75 -5.41 -12.93
C ARG A 225 37.94 -6.18 -13.52
N GLN A 226 38.88 -5.52 -14.22
CA GLN A 226 40.08 -6.14 -14.79
C GLN A 226 41.33 -6.04 -13.89
N ILE A 227 41.31 -5.15 -12.89
CA ILE A 227 42.47 -4.72 -12.07
C ILE A 227 42.26 -5.11 -10.60
N SER A 228 43.09 -6.02 -10.10
CA SER A 228 43.12 -6.44 -8.69
C SER A 228 43.76 -5.35 -7.81
N VAL A 229 43.12 -5.02 -6.69
CA VAL A 229 43.49 -3.87 -5.85
C VAL A 229 43.60 -4.23 -4.38
N LEU A 230 44.47 -3.49 -3.68
CA LEU A 230 44.64 -3.52 -2.23
C LEU A 230 44.33 -2.11 -1.69
N PHE A 231 43.38 -2.03 -0.78
CA PHE A 231 43.15 -0.86 0.06
C PHE A 231 43.81 -1.05 1.42
N GLU A 232 44.40 0.01 1.95
CA GLU A 232 44.99 0.06 3.30
C GLU A 232 44.46 1.28 4.05
N GLN A 233 44.33 1.18 5.37
CA GLN A 233 44.08 2.31 6.28
C GLN A 233 42.82 3.13 5.93
N ILE A 234 41.74 2.47 5.51
CA ILE A 234 40.47 3.13 5.19
C ILE A 234 39.88 3.72 6.46
N GLN A 235 39.55 5.01 6.44
CA GLN A 235 38.81 5.72 7.48
C GLN A 235 37.57 6.38 6.87
N ILE A 236 36.39 6.06 7.40
CA ILE A 236 35.10 6.66 7.04
C ILE A 236 34.78 7.69 8.12
N HIS A 237 34.93 8.97 7.79
CA HIS A 237 34.74 10.10 8.71
C HIS A 237 33.26 10.48 8.85
N ARG A 238 32.44 10.15 7.85
CA ARG A 238 31.01 10.47 7.82
C ARG A 238 30.21 9.50 6.95
N ALA A 239 28.96 9.26 7.31
CA ALA A 239 27.96 8.68 6.41
C ALA A 239 27.18 9.78 5.69
N THR A 240 27.11 9.72 4.36
CA THR A 240 26.24 10.57 3.54
C THR A 240 24.81 10.02 3.56
N ILE A 241 23.82 10.90 3.74
CA ILE A 241 22.39 10.57 3.70
C ILE A 241 21.89 10.85 2.29
N CYS A 242 21.31 9.85 1.64
CA CYS A 242 20.77 10.00 0.29
C CYS A 242 19.31 10.48 0.30
N LEU A 243 18.96 11.34 -0.67
CA LEU A 243 17.61 11.83 -0.89
C LEU A 243 17.20 11.55 -2.34
N LEU A 244 16.04 10.89 -2.55
CA LEU A 244 15.58 10.41 -3.85
C LEU A 244 15.51 11.49 -4.94
N THR A 245 15.24 12.74 -4.55
CA THR A 245 15.10 13.88 -5.47
C THR A 245 16.42 14.54 -5.87
N ASN A 246 17.53 14.23 -5.19
CA ASN A 246 18.75 15.02 -5.27
C ASN A 246 19.93 14.15 -5.74
N LYS A 247 20.63 14.62 -6.76
CA LYS A 247 21.91 14.03 -7.15
C LYS A 247 23.00 14.37 -6.15
N ILE A 248 23.86 13.41 -5.85
CA ILE A 248 25.00 13.56 -4.93
C ILE A 248 26.26 13.61 -5.79
N ILE A 249 27.14 14.58 -5.55
CA ILE A 249 28.39 14.73 -6.31
C ILE A 249 29.56 14.45 -5.37
N PHE A 250 30.26 13.35 -5.64
CA PHE A 250 31.51 13.00 -4.97
C PHE A 250 32.70 13.36 -5.87
N TYR A 251 33.73 13.93 -5.25
CA TYR A 251 35.04 14.13 -5.89
C TYR A 251 36.04 13.18 -5.27
N VAL A 252 36.60 12.29 -6.09
CA VAL A 252 37.66 11.34 -5.70
C VAL A 252 38.99 11.91 -6.16
N ASN A 253 39.92 12.10 -5.23
CA ASN A 253 41.30 12.51 -5.51
C ASN A 253 42.25 11.37 -5.09
N ILE A 254 43.24 11.04 -5.94
CA ILE A 254 44.22 9.97 -5.68
C ILE A 254 45.63 10.48 -6.00
N LEU A 255 46.52 10.46 -5.02
CA LEU A 255 47.91 10.88 -5.15
C LEU A 255 48.74 9.79 -5.85
N PRO A 256 49.25 10.01 -7.09
CA PRO A 256 49.90 8.95 -7.88
C PRO A 256 51.24 8.45 -7.31
N THR A 257 51.84 9.19 -6.36
CA THR A 257 53.16 8.90 -5.79
C THR A 257 53.12 7.82 -4.70
N ASN A 258 52.02 7.71 -3.96
CA ASN A 258 51.90 6.80 -2.83
C ASN A 258 50.56 6.03 -2.78
N GLY A 259 49.58 6.40 -3.60
CA GLY A 259 48.24 5.78 -3.62
C GLY A 259 47.28 6.30 -2.56
N THR A 260 47.64 7.33 -1.77
CA THR A 260 46.71 7.94 -0.81
C THR A 260 45.53 8.57 -1.56
N PHE A 261 44.32 8.31 -1.10
CA PHE A 261 43.09 8.85 -1.66
C PHE A 261 42.26 9.58 -0.61
N GLU A 262 41.47 10.53 -1.10
CA GLU A 262 40.41 11.22 -0.36
C GLU A 262 39.14 11.28 -1.22
N ILE A 263 37.98 11.22 -0.57
CA ILE A 263 36.68 11.46 -1.19
C ILE A 263 36.04 12.65 -0.48
N THR A 264 35.63 13.64 -1.25
CA THR A 264 34.93 14.82 -0.74
C THR A 264 33.52 14.95 -1.30
N GLU A 265 32.61 15.38 -0.44
CA GLU A 265 31.25 15.80 -0.77
C GLU A 265 31.09 17.25 -0.30
N ASN A 266 30.69 18.17 -1.17
CA ASN A 266 30.52 19.60 -0.85
C ASN A 266 31.76 20.21 -0.15
N ASN A 267 32.97 19.86 -0.61
CA ASN A 267 34.27 20.21 -0.03
C ASN A 267 34.54 19.70 1.40
N THR A 268 33.73 18.78 1.92
CA THR A 268 33.97 18.09 3.20
C THR A 268 34.50 16.68 2.95
N ILE A 269 35.49 16.25 3.73
CA ILE A 269 36.09 14.91 3.60
C ILE A 269 35.14 13.86 4.20
N ILE A 270 34.86 12.81 3.43
CA ILE A 270 33.94 11.72 3.80
C ILE A 270 34.71 10.43 4.07
N VAL A 271 35.66 10.08 3.20
CA VAL A 271 36.53 8.90 3.34
C VAL A 271 37.97 9.26 2.97
N THR A 272 38.94 8.69 3.69
CA THR A 272 40.37 8.73 3.36
C THR A 272 40.95 7.32 3.43
N GLY A 273 42.03 7.07 2.70
CA GLY A 273 42.79 5.83 2.83
C GLY A 273 43.93 5.75 1.83
N ARG A 274 44.36 4.53 1.52
CA ARG A 274 45.36 4.25 0.49
C ARG A 274 44.89 3.12 -0.42
N ILE A 275 45.18 3.21 -1.72
CA ILE A 275 44.93 2.16 -2.72
C ILE A 275 46.22 1.86 -3.50
N SER A 276 46.47 0.59 -3.76
CA SER A 276 47.56 0.10 -4.59
C SER A 276 47.15 -1.10 -5.45
N LEU A 277 47.98 -1.47 -6.42
CA LEU A 277 47.86 -2.73 -7.14
C LEU A 277 48.10 -3.89 -6.17
N SER A 278 47.24 -4.91 -6.19
CA SER A 278 47.52 -6.15 -5.46
C SER A 278 48.28 -7.14 -6.34
N GLU A 279 49.38 -7.69 -5.81
CA GLU A 279 49.89 -8.98 -6.28
C GLU A 279 48.94 -10.12 -5.87
N GLN A 280 49.23 -11.36 -6.30
CA GLN A 280 48.34 -12.52 -6.13
C GLN A 280 47.90 -12.74 -4.67
N LEU A 281 46.62 -13.08 -4.50
CA LEU A 281 46.00 -13.42 -3.23
C LEU A 281 46.84 -14.42 -2.40
N THR A 282 47.10 -14.06 -1.14
CA THR A 282 47.73 -14.96 -0.15
C THR A 282 46.88 -16.21 0.14
N MET A 283 45.58 -16.16 -0.21
CA MET A 283 44.52 -17.12 0.11
C MET A 283 44.65 -18.54 -0.46
N GLN A 284 45.46 -18.79 -1.50
CA GLN A 284 45.58 -20.12 -2.11
C GLN A 284 46.02 -21.24 -1.15
N LYS A 285 46.56 -20.88 0.04
CA LYS A 285 46.97 -21.81 1.10
C LYS A 285 45.89 -22.07 2.16
N PHE A 286 45.02 -21.10 2.45
CA PHE A 286 44.03 -21.20 3.55
C PHE A 286 42.76 -21.97 3.15
N HIS A 287 42.21 -21.75 1.95
CA HIS A 287 40.98 -22.44 1.48
C HIS A 287 41.07 -23.99 1.50
N LYS A 288 42.28 -24.58 1.54
CA LYS A 288 42.46 -26.04 1.63
C LYS A 288 42.41 -26.62 3.05
N GLN A 289 42.41 -25.79 4.09
CA GLN A 289 42.47 -26.23 5.49
C GLN A 289 41.11 -26.19 6.20
N ILE A 290 40.19 -25.31 5.79
CA ILE A 290 38.90 -25.11 6.48
C ILE A 290 37.86 -26.19 6.10
N LYS A 291 38.05 -27.41 6.60
CA LYS A 291 37.00 -28.43 6.66
C LYS A 291 36.12 -28.18 7.89
N LEU A 292 35.01 -27.47 7.73
CA LEU A 292 34.01 -27.34 8.79
C LEU A 292 33.20 -28.62 8.97
N ASN A 293 32.89 -28.93 10.23
CA ASN A 293 31.94 -29.97 10.59
C ASN A 293 30.52 -29.41 10.38
N ASN A 294 29.89 -29.78 9.27
CA ASN A 294 28.64 -29.19 8.79
C ASN A 294 27.41 -29.78 9.53
N THR A 295 27.43 -29.73 10.87
CA THR A 295 26.49 -30.42 11.77
C THR A 295 25.57 -29.48 12.57
N GLU A 296 25.71 -28.17 12.40
CA GLU A 296 24.96 -27.15 13.13
C GLU A 296 23.78 -26.60 12.32
N LYS A 297 22.90 -25.83 12.98
CA LYS A 297 21.74 -25.20 12.33
C LYS A 297 22.15 -23.84 11.78
N ASN A 298 21.99 -23.64 10.47
CA ASN A 298 22.20 -22.35 9.84
C ASN A 298 20.94 -21.47 9.89
N LEU A 299 21.11 -20.22 10.32
CA LEU A 299 20.12 -19.16 10.17
C LEU A 299 19.89 -18.87 8.68
N GLN A 300 18.64 -18.66 8.28
CA GLN A 300 18.25 -18.37 6.91
C GLN A 300 18.11 -16.85 6.67
N THR A 301 18.18 -16.38 5.42
CA THR A 301 18.01 -14.96 5.01
C THR A 301 16.86 -14.24 5.74
N ASN A 302 15.69 -14.87 5.91
CA ASN A 302 14.54 -14.23 6.57
C ASN A 302 14.66 -14.10 8.09
N GLU A 303 15.51 -14.90 8.73
CA GLU A 303 15.77 -14.82 10.17
C GLU A 303 16.85 -13.75 10.44
N ILE A 304 17.94 -13.77 9.67
CA ILE A 304 19.05 -12.81 9.72
C ILE A 304 18.54 -11.38 9.50
N TYR A 305 17.84 -11.13 8.39
CA TYR A 305 17.34 -9.78 8.09
C TYR A 305 16.16 -9.34 8.98
N ARG A 306 15.51 -10.26 9.71
CA ARG A 306 14.52 -9.91 10.75
C ARG A 306 15.21 -9.40 12.01
N ASP A 307 16.28 -10.06 12.45
CA ASP A 307 17.11 -9.60 13.57
C ASP A 307 17.78 -8.25 13.24
N PHE A 308 18.37 -8.09 12.06
CA PHE A 308 18.91 -6.81 11.61
C PHE A 308 17.87 -5.67 11.64
N ASN A 309 16.62 -5.94 11.23
CA ASN A 309 15.54 -4.96 11.31
C ASN A 309 15.22 -4.55 12.77
N LEU A 310 15.20 -5.51 13.71
CA LEU A 310 15.09 -5.22 15.15
C LEU A 310 16.30 -4.38 15.66
N ARG A 311 17.50 -4.61 15.13
CA ARG A 311 18.71 -3.82 15.41
C ARG A 311 18.72 -2.45 14.71
N GLY A 312 17.85 -2.20 13.73
CA GLY A 312 17.67 -0.91 13.05
C GLY A 312 18.27 -0.82 11.65
N TYR A 313 18.75 -1.93 11.08
CA TYR A 313 19.14 -2.01 9.67
C TYR A 313 17.97 -2.53 8.83
N GLU A 314 17.39 -1.66 8.02
CA GLU A 314 16.17 -1.88 7.23
C GLU A 314 16.52 -2.38 5.80
N TYR A 315 17.55 -3.24 5.70
CA TYR A 315 18.12 -3.72 4.43
C TYR A 315 17.08 -4.37 3.50
N SER A 316 17.10 -3.97 2.23
CA SER A 316 16.22 -4.48 1.17
C SER A 316 16.92 -4.55 -0.19
N GLY A 317 16.28 -5.16 -1.18
CA GLY A 317 16.86 -5.38 -2.51
C GLY A 317 18.16 -6.18 -2.46
N LEU A 318 19.16 -5.75 -3.24
CA LEU A 318 20.46 -6.44 -3.36
C LEU A 318 21.26 -6.51 -2.04
N PHE A 319 20.97 -5.63 -1.07
CA PHE A 319 21.62 -5.64 0.25
C PHE A 319 21.14 -6.77 1.15
N ARG A 320 20.12 -7.56 0.74
CA ARG A 320 19.73 -8.81 1.43
C ARG A 320 20.51 -10.04 0.93
N GLY A 321 21.81 -9.89 0.74
CA GLY A 321 22.66 -10.90 0.08
C GLY A 321 23.21 -12.03 0.96
N ILE A 322 22.90 -12.13 2.25
CA ILE A 322 23.28 -13.31 3.06
C ILE A 322 22.24 -14.43 2.84
N ASN A 323 22.66 -15.54 2.25
CA ASN A 323 21.81 -16.71 1.97
C ASN A 323 21.54 -17.51 3.26
N GLN A 324 22.63 -17.95 3.90
CA GLN A 324 22.59 -18.69 5.15
C GLN A 324 23.90 -18.50 5.92
N ILE A 325 23.88 -18.66 7.24
CA ILE A 325 25.08 -18.60 8.09
C ILE A 325 24.87 -19.39 9.38
N ASN A 326 25.94 -19.94 9.97
CA ASN A 326 25.86 -20.56 11.28
C ASN A 326 25.60 -19.53 12.39
N ILE A 327 25.15 -19.99 13.56
CA ILE A 327 24.73 -19.14 14.69
C ILE A 327 25.89 -18.26 15.19
N ASP A 328 27.12 -18.77 15.15
CA ASP A 328 28.33 -18.07 15.60
C ASP A 328 28.85 -17.02 14.61
N GLY A 329 28.27 -16.92 13.41
CA GLY A 329 28.69 -15.97 12.36
C GLY A 329 30.03 -16.30 11.67
N THR A 330 30.63 -17.46 11.95
CA THR A 330 31.97 -17.85 11.47
C THR A 330 31.97 -18.49 10.08
N TYR A 331 30.85 -19.04 9.61
CA TYR A 331 30.72 -19.64 8.28
C TYR A 331 29.32 -19.52 7.68
N GLY A 332 29.24 -19.15 6.40
CA GLY A 332 27.98 -19.08 5.66
C GLY A 332 28.14 -18.98 4.15
N GLU A 333 27.09 -18.48 3.49
CA GLU A 333 27.03 -18.27 2.04
C GLU A 333 26.46 -16.88 1.71
N LEU A 334 27.11 -16.19 0.77
CA LEU A 334 26.69 -14.90 0.23
C LEU A 334 26.24 -15.05 -1.23
N ILE A 335 25.22 -14.29 -1.62
CA ILE A 335 24.63 -14.26 -2.96
C ILE A 335 25.37 -13.23 -3.82
N TRP A 336 25.89 -13.66 -4.97
CA TRP A 336 26.50 -12.80 -5.97
C TRP A 336 25.47 -12.39 -7.03
N ASN A 337 25.05 -11.12 -6.98
CA ASN A 337 24.10 -10.51 -7.92
C ASN A 337 24.79 -9.66 -9.00
N ASN A 338 26.04 -9.95 -9.36
CA ASN A 338 26.89 -9.15 -10.26
C ASN A 338 27.25 -7.73 -9.75
N GLU A 339 26.83 -7.36 -8.53
CA GLU A 339 27.06 -6.02 -7.94
C GLU A 339 28.05 -6.04 -6.76
N TRP A 340 29.23 -5.46 -6.99
CA TRP A 340 30.32 -5.37 -6.02
C TRP A 340 29.94 -4.57 -4.77
N ILE A 341 29.13 -3.50 -4.91
CA ILE A 341 28.76 -2.63 -3.78
C ILE A 341 27.97 -3.41 -2.73
N SER A 342 26.90 -4.10 -3.15
CA SER A 342 26.07 -4.92 -2.27
C SER A 342 26.79 -6.16 -1.73
N TYR A 343 27.69 -6.76 -2.53
CA TYR A 343 28.42 -7.95 -2.09
C TYR A 343 29.51 -7.63 -1.06
N LEU A 344 30.25 -6.53 -1.26
CA LEU A 344 31.17 -6.03 -0.25
C LEU A 344 30.40 -5.64 1.02
N ASP A 345 29.21 -5.04 0.88
CA ASP A 345 28.41 -4.64 2.04
C ASP A 345 27.90 -5.86 2.82
N THR A 346 27.47 -6.94 2.16
CA THR A 346 27.05 -8.16 2.85
C THR A 346 28.20 -8.85 3.59
N MET A 347 29.46 -8.70 3.14
CA MET A 347 30.63 -9.10 3.94
C MET A 347 30.82 -8.24 5.20
N LEU A 348 30.49 -6.94 5.16
CA LEU A 348 30.44 -6.11 6.38
C LEU A 348 29.28 -6.52 7.29
N GLN A 349 28.11 -6.80 6.73
CA GLN A 349 26.92 -7.26 7.46
C GLN A 349 27.18 -8.55 8.23
N VAL A 350 27.97 -9.50 7.70
CA VAL A 350 28.33 -10.73 8.43
C VAL A 350 29.02 -10.42 9.78
N HIS A 351 29.91 -9.42 9.83
CA HIS A 351 30.53 -8.98 11.09
C HIS A 351 29.50 -8.37 12.06
N LEU A 352 28.40 -7.78 11.57
CA LEU A 352 27.35 -7.20 12.40
C LEU A 352 26.45 -8.25 13.08
N ILE A 353 26.47 -9.52 12.65
CA ILE A 353 25.62 -10.59 13.21
C ILE A 353 25.92 -10.86 14.69
N THR A 354 27.21 -10.87 15.07
CA THR A 354 27.65 -11.01 16.47
C THR A 354 27.64 -9.67 17.24
N SER A 355 27.47 -8.54 16.56
CA SER A 355 27.47 -7.20 17.16
C SER A 355 26.18 -6.90 17.93
N GLN A 356 26.28 -6.19 19.05
CA GLN A 356 25.11 -5.75 19.81
C GLN A 356 24.68 -4.33 19.42
N GLY A 357 23.38 -4.15 19.16
CA GLY A 357 22.77 -2.87 18.80
C GLY A 357 22.99 -2.41 17.36
N LEU A 358 22.85 -1.11 17.14
CA LEU A 358 23.10 -0.44 15.87
C LEU A 358 24.55 0.06 15.81
N GLN A 359 25.31 -0.34 14.79
CA GLN A 359 26.70 0.04 14.61
C GLN A 359 26.98 0.38 13.14
N LEU A 360 27.97 1.24 12.88
CA LEU A 360 28.37 1.62 11.52
C LEU A 360 29.90 1.43 11.34
N PRO A 361 30.36 0.95 10.17
CA PRO A 361 31.79 0.88 9.85
C PRO A 361 32.47 2.25 9.88
N THR A 362 33.61 2.36 10.56
CA THR A 362 34.43 3.59 10.62
C THR A 362 35.87 3.38 10.20
N ARG A 363 36.44 2.17 10.37
CA ARG A 363 37.78 1.84 9.89
C ARG A 363 37.83 0.45 9.27
N ILE A 364 38.62 0.29 8.21
CA ILE A 364 39.03 -1.02 7.67
C ILE A 364 40.55 -0.95 7.47
N ASP A 365 41.30 -1.76 8.21
CA ASP A 365 42.77 -1.72 8.17
C ASP A 365 43.33 -2.21 6.82
N SER A 366 42.72 -3.24 6.23
CA SER A 366 43.03 -3.72 4.87
C SER A 366 41.82 -4.35 4.17
N LEU A 367 41.66 -4.08 2.87
CA LEU A 367 40.70 -4.76 1.99
C LEU A 367 41.37 -5.08 0.65
N ARG A 368 41.49 -6.36 0.30
CA ARG A 368 42.03 -6.84 -0.98
C ARG A 368 40.89 -7.40 -1.85
N ILE A 369 40.92 -7.09 -3.14
CA ILE A 369 39.94 -7.54 -4.14
C ILE A 369 40.66 -8.07 -5.38
N ASP A 370 40.42 -9.35 -5.70
CA ASP A 370 40.79 -9.97 -6.98
C ASP A 370 39.53 -10.40 -7.75
N PRO A 371 39.16 -9.66 -8.82
CA PRO A 371 37.97 -9.98 -9.61
C PRO A 371 38.01 -11.34 -10.31
N LYS A 372 39.21 -11.80 -10.70
CA LYS A 372 39.36 -13.02 -11.51
C LYS A 372 39.14 -14.23 -10.62
N TYR A 373 39.84 -14.29 -9.49
CA TYR A 373 39.63 -15.36 -8.52
C TYR A 373 38.25 -15.31 -7.87
N HIS A 374 37.64 -14.12 -7.71
CA HIS A 374 36.24 -14.03 -7.27
C HIS A 374 35.30 -14.72 -8.27
N LEU A 375 35.39 -14.41 -9.57
CA LEU A 375 34.55 -15.05 -10.59
C LEU A 375 34.80 -16.56 -10.72
N GLU A 376 36.04 -17.03 -10.53
CA GLU A 376 36.39 -18.46 -10.44
C GLU A 376 35.81 -19.17 -9.20
N SER A 377 35.45 -18.42 -8.15
CA SER A 377 34.98 -18.94 -6.86
C SER A 377 33.46 -18.98 -6.69
N ILE A 378 32.68 -18.55 -7.69
CA ILE A 378 31.21 -18.55 -7.64
C ILE A 378 30.66 -19.95 -7.97
N SER A 379 29.74 -20.45 -7.15
CA SER A 379 28.96 -21.64 -7.46
C SER A 379 28.06 -21.40 -8.67
N SER A 380 28.34 -22.08 -9.79
CA SER A 380 27.59 -21.93 -11.05
C SER A 380 26.15 -22.46 -11.01
N LEU A 381 25.75 -23.19 -9.95
CA LEU A 381 24.37 -23.65 -9.77
C LEU A 381 23.53 -22.70 -8.92
N THR A 382 24.14 -21.94 -8.00
CA THR A 382 23.43 -21.16 -6.97
C THR A 382 23.76 -19.68 -6.99
N SER A 383 24.75 -19.24 -7.77
CA SER A 383 25.31 -17.89 -7.73
C SER A 383 25.73 -17.44 -6.33
N THR A 384 26.21 -18.38 -5.51
CA THR A 384 26.70 -18.11 -4.15
C THR A 384 28.20 -18.36 -4.00
N CYS A 385 28.81 -17.69 -3.02
CA CYS A 385 30.17 -17.94 -2.54
C CYS A 385 30.14 -18.20 -1.04
N SER A 386 30.97 -19.13 -0.57
CA SER A 386 31.19 -19.34 0.87
C SER A 386 31.87 -18.12 1.51
N VAL A 387 31.41 -17.72 2.69
CA VAL A 387 32.04 -16.70 3.54
C VAL A 387 32.58 -17.35 4.82
N TYR A 388 33.78 -16.93 5.22
CA TYR A 388 34.48 -17.39 6.42
C TYR A 388 34.89 -16.18 7.26
N VAL A 389 34.66 -16.23 8.57
CA VAL A 389 35.09 -15.18 9.51
C VAL A 389 35.88 -15.77 10.66
N ASP A 390 37.10 -15.26 10.84
CA ASP A 390 37.93 -15.49 12.01
C ASP A 390 37.92 -14.21 12.87
N TYR A 391 37.10 -14.24 13.92
CA TYR A 391 36.98 -13.13 14.87
C TYR A 391 38.25 -12.92 15.72
N TRP A 392 39.13 -13.92 15.87
CA TRP A 392 40.38 -13.78 16.63
C TRP A 392 41.43 -13.00 15.85
N ASN A 393 41.49 -13.23 14.54
CA ASN A 393 42.37 -12.51 13.61
C ASN A 393 41.66 -11.32 12.93
N SER A 394 40.43 -10.97 13.33
CA SER A 394 39.61 -9.90 12.74
C SER A 394 39.54 -9.95 11.20
N LEU A 395 39.36 -11.16 10.66
CA LEU A 395 39.54 -11.47 9.24
C LEU A 395 38.27 -12.08 8.63
N CYS A 396 37.84 -11.57 7.49
CA CYS A 396 36.70 -12.06 6.71
C CYS A 396 37.13 -12.35 5.27
N PHE A 397 36.75 -13.52 4.76
CA PHE A 397 37.08 -13.98 3.41
C PHE A 397 35.82 -14.43 2.67
N SER A 398 35.69 -14.05 1.40
CA SER A 398 34.68 -14.66 0.52
C SER A 398 35.04 -14.50 -0.96
N GLY A 399 35.15 -15.63 -1.67
CA GLY A 399 35.66 -15.68 -3.05
C GLY A 399 37.05 -15.04 -3.19
N GLY A 400 37.15 -14.01 -4.03
CA GLY A 400 38.36 -13.19 -4.22
C GLY A 400 38.43 -11.91 -3.38
N ILE A 401 37.70 -11.83 -2.27
CA ILE A 401 37.77 -10.70 -1.33
C ILE A 401 38.33 -11.16 0.02
N GLU A 402 39.23 -10.35 0.56
CA GLU A 402 39.92 -10.51 1.85
C GLU A 402 39.84 -9.17 2.61
N LEU A 403 39.16 -9.16 3.77
CA LEU A 403 38.88 -7.99 4.59
C LEU A 403 39.44 -8.20 6.01
N PHE A 404 40.36 -7.34 6.43
CA PHE A 404 41.05 -7.44 7.72
C PHE A 404 40.92 -6.13 8.51
N GLY A 405 40.71 -6.25 9.83
CA GLY A 405 40.66 -5.11 10.76
C GLY A 405 39.48 -4.18 10.50
N LEU A 406 38.28 -4.75 10.34
CA LEU A 406 37.03 -3.98 10.33
C LEU A 406 36.71 -3.49 11.76
N HIS A 407 36.43 -2.20 11.89
CA HIS A 407 35.97 -1.57 13.12
C HIS A 407 34.64 -0.84 12.89
N CYS A 408 33.64 -1.21 13.69
CA CYS A 408 32.33 -0.57 13.74
C CYS A 408 32.15 0.20 15.06
N THR A 409 31.42 1.31 15.02
CA THR A 409 31.07 2.11 16.20
C THR A 409 29.57 2.15 16.42
N ALA A 410 29.13 2.00 17.67
CA ALA A 410 27.73 2.12 18.04
C ALA A 410 27.14 3.49 17.68
N THR A 411 25.88 3.52 17.25
CA THR A 411 25.18 4.72 16.76
C THR A 411 23.81 4.83 17.45
N SER A 412 23.38 6.05 17.80
CA SER A 412 22.05 6.29 18.39
C SER A 412 20.93 6.06 17.37
N LYS A 413 19.88 5.34 17.79
CA LYS A 413 18.63 5.19 17.02
C LYS A 413 17.75 6.42 17.18
N LYS A 414 16.98 6.79 16.15
CA LYS A 414 15.86 7.71 16.29
C LYS A 414 14.75 7.08 17.13
N HIS A 415 14.46 7.68 18.28
CA HIS A 415 13.28 7.35 19.07
C HIS A 415 12.00 7.74 18.31
N LYS A 416 11.30 6.74 17.74
CA LYS A 416 9.90 6.87 17.32
C LYS A 416 9.02 6.65 18.55
N GLN A 417 8.56 7.72 19.22
CA GLN A 417 7.60 7.60 20.32
C GLN A 417 6.26 7.04 19.83
N GLN A 418 6.06 5.73 19.98
CA GLN A 418 4.75 5.11 19.94
C GLN A 418 4.19 5.07 21.37
N ASN A 419 3.35 6.04 21.71
CA ASN A 419 2.62 6.05 22.97
C ASN A 419 1.49 5.01 22.91
N THR A 420 1.83 3.75 23.16
CA THR A 420 0.86 2.65 23.27
C THR A 420 0.04 2.80 24.54
N ILE A 421 -1.15 3.39 24.41
CA ILE A 421 -2.11 3.56 25.51
C ILE A 421 -2.72 2.20 25.86
N LEU A 422 -2.74 1.86 27.14
CA LEU A 422 -3.50 0.72 27.66
C LEU A 422 -4.91 1.16 28.04
N GLU A 423 -5.90 0.40 27.58
CA GLU A 423 -7.30 0.50 28.00
C GLU A 423 -7.64 -0.73 28.84
N SER A 424 -8.14 -0.49 30.05
CA SER A 424 -8.73 -1.53 30.88
C SER A 424 -10.22 -1.67 30.57
N TYR A 425 -10.69 -2.91 30.44
CA TYR A 425 -12.06 -3.22 30.81
C TYR A 425 -12.19 -3.05 32.33
N PHE A 426 -13.19 -2.30 32.78
CA PHE A 426 -13.46 -2.11 34.21
C PHE A 426 -14.89 -2.55 34.53
N GLU A 427 -15.06 -3.31 35.60
CA GLU A 427 -16.37 -3.76 36.10
C GLU A 427 -16.87 -2.82 37.19
N GLU A 428 -17.53 -1.74 36.79
CA GLU A 428 -18.31 -0.89 37.71
C GLU A 428 -19.82 -1.06 37.47
N ILE A 429 -20.43 -1.89 38.31
CA ILE A 429 -21.82 -2.34 38.18
C ILE A 429 -22.75 -1.34 38.87
N PHE A 430 -23.15 -0.29 38.17
CA PHE A 430 -23.91 0.82 38.74
C PHE A 430 -25.44 0.69 38.63
N ASN A 431 -26.15 1.15 39.66
CA ASN A 431 -27.61 1.22 39.78
C ASN A 431 -28.32 1.70 38.49
N PHE A 432 -29.16 0.84 37.90
CA PHE A 432 -29.58 0.83 36.48
C PHE A 432 -30.59 1.90 36.01
N TYR A 433 -30.70 3.04 36.71
CA TYR A 433 -31.33 4.24 36.14
C TYR A 433 -30.29 4.96 35.26
N SER A 434 -29.86 4.29 34.19
CA SER A 434 -28.52 3.67 34.10
C SER A 434 -27.34 4.61 33.84
N GLN A 435 -26.17 4.02 33.62
CA GLN A 435 -25.07 4.68 32.93
C GLN A 435 -24.59 3.86 31.72
N GLN A 436 -24.94 4.37 30.53
CA GLN A 436 -24.31 4.15 29.22
C GLN A 436 -24.44 2.75 28.56
N PRO A 437 -25.22 2.65 27.45
CA PRO A 437 -25.18 1.57 26.47
C PRO A 437 -24.31 1.95 25.23
N SER A 438 -24.57 1.34 24.06
CA SER A 438 -23.53 1.10 23.03
C SER A 438 -23.90 1.36 21.53
N ILE A 439 -23.21 2.30 20.86
CA ILE A 439 -23.16 2.66 19.43
C ILE A 439 -21.77 3.26 19.07
N LYS A 440 -21.07 2.61 18.14
CA LYS A 440 -19.60 2.59 18.02
C LYS A 440 -18.88 3.82 17.38
N SER A 441 -19.53 4.97 17.20
CA SER A 441 -18.88 6.12 16.51
C SER A 441 -19.16 7.52 17.07
N LEU A 442 -20.19 7.70 17.90
CA LEU A 442 -20.52 9.01 18.51
C LEU A 442 -20.53 8.98 20.05
N GLU A 443 -20.62 7.80 20.66
CA GLU A 443 -20.55 7.65 22.13
C GLU A 443 -19.12 7.66 22.69
N TYR A 444 -18.09 7.44 21.86
CA TYR A 444 -16.67 7.28 22.24
C TYR A 444 -16.03 8.49 22.98
N VAL A 445 -16.84 9.49 23.28
CA VAL A 445 -16.46 10.89 23.42
C VAL A 445 -17.20 11.56 24.60
N LEU A 446 -18.41 11.12 24.95
CA LEU A 446 -19.24 11.72 26.02
C LEU A 446 -19.27 10.94 27.34
N VAL A 447 -18.46 9.88 27.45
CA VAL A 447 -18.69 8.79 28.42
C VAL A 447 -17.54 8.59 29.40
N THR A 448 -16.29 8.70 28.93
CA THR A 448 -15.13 8.90 29.81
C THR A 448 -15.17 10.32 30.40
N SER A 449 -14.35 10.61 31.40
CA SER A 449 -14.33 11.87 32.15
C SER A 449 -13.68 13.04 31.37
N LEU A 450 -14.05 13.18 30.10
CA LEU A 450 -13.48 14.15 29.16
C LEU A 450 -14.11 15.54 29.37
N SER A 451 -13.24 16.54 29.31
CA SER A 451 -13.65 17.93 29.10
C SER A 451 -14.30 18.10 27.72
N ILE A 452 -15.18 19.09 27.56
CA ILE A 452 -15.81 19.39 26.27
C ILE A 452 -14.74 19.67 25.20
N ASP A 453 -13.59 20.24 25.57
CA ASP A 453 -12.46 20.48 24.67
C ASP A 453 -11.79 19.20 24.13
N GLU A 454 -11.96 18.07 24.79
CA GLU A 454 -11.54 16.75 24.29
C GLU A 454 -12.63 16.10 23.42
N ILE A 455 -13.90 16.48 23.63
CA ILE A 455 -15.02 16.07 22.79
C ILE A 455 -14.93 16.69 21.40
N ASN A 456 -14.65 17.99 21.39
CA ASN A 456 -14.51 18.82 20.18
C ASN A 456 -13.37 18.36 19.25
N LYS A 457 -12.44 17.52 19.74
CA LYS A 457 -11.30 16.98 18.97
C LYS A 457 -11.60 15.65 18.26
N LYS A 458 -12.71 14.97 18.56
CA LYS A 458 -13.06 13.64 18.02
C LYS A 458 -14.33 13.59 17.16
N ILE A 459 -15.15 14.65 17.16
CA ILE A 459 -16.43 14.72 16.43
C ILE A 459 -16.46 15.96 15.54
N ASN A 460 -16.97 15.84 14.30
CA ASN A 460 -17.33 16.98 13.47
C ASN A 460 -18.53 17.71 14.09
N LEU A 461 -18.29 18.76 14.86
CA LEU A 461 -19.33 19.54 15.52
C LEU A 461 -19.98 20.56 14.59
N ILE A 462 -21.28 20.80 14.82
CA ILE A 462 -22.03 21.92 14.28
C ILE A 462 -22.39 22.80 15.48
N GLU A 463 -21.53 23.77 15.80
CA GLU A 463 -21.59 24.54 17.04
C GLU A 463 -22.81 25.48 17.16
N ASN A 464 -23.56 25.68 16.08
CA ASN A 464 -24.66 26.63 16.01
C ASN A 464 -25.87 26.09 15.24
N LEU A 465 -27.03 25.97 15.89
CA LEU A 465 -28.29 25.64 15.20
C LEU A 465 -28.78 26.75 14.25
N SER A 466 -28.19 27.94 14.29
CA SER A 466 -28.46 29.06 13.40
C SER A 466 -27.84 28.90 12.00
N SER A 467 -26.74 28.15 11.85
CA SER A 467 -26.15 27.82 10.54
C SER A 467 -26.79 26.60 9.87
N VAL A 468 -27.65 25.86 10.58
CA VAL A 468 -28.46 24.76 10.01
C VAL A 468 -29.66 25.32 9.26
N THR A 469 -29.48 25.48 7.94
CA THR A 469 -30.55 25.76 6.98
C THR A 469 -31.58 24.62 6.95
N THR A 470 -32.83 24.94 6.63
CA THR A 470 -34.02 24.14 6.99
C THR A 470 -34.28 22.88 6.14
N THR A 471 -33.23 22.24 5.60
CA THR A 471 -33.36 21.04 4.76
C THR A 471 -32.34 19.93 5.09
N THR A 472 -32.86 18.82 5.64
CA THR A 472 -32.35 17.43 5.52
C THR A 472 -31.14 16.94 6.34
N THR A 473 -30.37 17.77 7.05
CA THR A 473 -29.29 17.25 7.93
C THR A 473 -29.84 16.74 9.27
N THR A 474 -30.13 15.44 9.34
CA THR A 474 -30.46 14.76 10.62
C THR A 474 -29.22 14.13 11.24
N VAL A 475 -29.17 14.05 12.57
CA VAL A 475 -28.00 13.55 13.34
C VAL A 475 -28.37 12.39 14.27
N ASP A 476 -27.40 11.50 14.51
CA ASP A 476 -27.56 10.33 15.38
C ASP A 476 -27.39 10.69 16.88
N LEU A 477 -26.81 11.84 17.18
CA LEU A 477 -26.53 12.36 18.53
C LEU A 477 -26.67 13.89 18.56
N VAL A 478 -27.36 14.41 19.58
CA VAL A 478 -27.43 15.83 19.92
C VAL A 478 -26.84 16.04 21.32
N ILE A 479 -26.01 17.07 21.49
CA ILE A 479 -25.46 17.48 22.81
C ILE A 479 -26.11 18.81 23.18
N VAL A 480 -26.76 18.87 24.34
CA VAL A 480 -27.36 20.09 24.89
C VAL A 480 -26.60 20.47 26.16
N ASN A 481 -25.85 21.57 26.07
CA ASN A 481 -25.12 22.16 27.19
C ASN A 481 -25.70 23.53 27.56
N LYS A 482 -25.42 24.00 28.78
CA LYS A 482 -25.96 25.23 29.35
C LYS A 482 -25.42 26.47 28.61
N THR A 483 -26.34 27.30 28.11
CA THR A 483 -26.04 28.60 27.50
C THR A 483 -26.31 29.76 28.48
N GLU A 484 -25.71 30.93 28.24
CA GLU A 484 -25.91 32.12 29.07
C GLU A 484 -27.38 32.59 29.15
N THR A 485 -28.16 32.39 28.08
CA THR A 485 -29.58 32.73 28.04
C THR A 485 -30.50 31.61 28.54
N ASN A 486 -30.00 30.37 28.60
CA ASN A 486 -30.75 29.14 28.91
C ASN A 486 -32.03 28.93 28.08
N THR A 487 -32.12 29.53 26.88
CA THR A 487 -33.26 29.42 25.95
C THR A 487 -32.94 28.44 24.82
N TYR A 488 -33.75 27.40 24.63
CA TYR A 488 -33.56 26.37 23.60
C TYR A 488 -34.80 26.20 22.74
N ASP A 489 -34.59 25.98 21.44
CA ASP A 489 -35.64 25.60 20.48
C ASP A 489 -35.82 24.07 20.52
N TRP A 490 -36.70 23.62 21.40
CA TRP A 490 -36.92 22.19 21.64
C TRP A 490 -37.50 21.46 20.42
N GLU A 491 -38.38 22.07 19.65
CA GLU A 491 -38.95 21.45 18.44
C GLU A 491 -37.88 21.27 17.34
N LYS A 492 -36.99 22.26 17.15
CA LYS A 492 -35.85 22.11 16.23
C LYS A 492 -34.86 21.05 16.73
N LEU A 493 -34.57 20.99 18.03
CA LEU A 493 -33.69 19.96 18.60
C LEU A 493 -34.27 18.54 18.42
N PHE A 494 -35.56 18.34 18.68
CA PHE A 494 -36.21 17.03 18.53
C PHE A 494 -36.35 16.61 17.06
N SER A 495 -36.59 17.54 16.14
CA SER A 495 -36.70 17.23 14.69
C SER A 495 -35.35 16.86 14.05
N VAL A 496 -34.24 17.45 14.50
CA VAL A 496 -32.88 17.17 13.99
C VAL A 496 -32.35 15.79 14.43
N CYS A 497 -32.80 15.26 15.58
CA CYS A 497 -32.47 13.91 16.04
C CYS A 497 -33.15 12.81 15.19
N LYS A 498 -32.35 11.89 14.62
CA LYS A 498 -32.84 10.69 13.91
C LYS A 498 -33.64 9.75 14.82
N LEU A 499 -34.47 8.91 14.21
CA LEU A 499 -35.03 7.71 14.88
C LEU A 499 -33.87 6.78 15.30
N ASN A 500 -33.99 6.17 16.48
CA ASN A 500 -32.90 5.47 17.18
C ASN A 500 -31.67 6.34 17.52
N GLY A 501 -31.70 7.65 17.27
CA GLY A 501 -30.69 8.62 17.73
C GLY A 501 -30.87 9.04 19.18
N PHE A 502 -29.92 9.82 19.69
CA PHE A 502 -29.79 10.15 21.12
C PHE A 502 -29.66 11.65 21.37
N ILE A 503 -30.06 12.08 22.57
CA ILE A 503 -29.81 13.42 23.11
C ILE A 503 -29.13 13.28 24.46
N LEU A 504 -27.98 13.93 24.65
CA LEU A 504 -27.34 14.11 25.95
C LEU A 504 -27.62 15.53 26.46
N PHE A 505 -28.20 15.63 27.66
CA PHE A 505 -28.35 16.88 28.39
C PHE A 505 -27.28 16.98 29.50
N SER A 506 -26.74 18.17 29.74
CA SER A 506 -26.10 18.50 31.02
C SER A 506 -27.12 18.45 32.18
N SER A 507 -26.67 18.19 33.41
CA SER A 507 -27.49 18.19 34.63
C SER A 507 -28.17 19.53 34.92
N ASP A 508 -27.54 20.61 34.45
CA ASP A 508 -27.83 21.98 34.90
C ASP A 508 -28.90 22.68 34.04
N ILE A 509 -29.74 21.88 33.37
CA ILE A 509 -30.73 22.27 32.36
C ILE A 509 -32.11 21.75 32.76
N ASP A 510 -33.13 22.59 32.65
CA ASP A 510 -34.53 22.22 32.87
C ASP A 510 -35.07 21.38 31.70
N ILE A 511 -34.90 20.06 31.80
CA ILE A 511 -35.26 19.10 30.74
C ILE A 511 -36.80 19.03 30.55
N PRO A 512 -37.34 19.29 29.34
CA PRO A 512 -38.79 19.31 29.07
C PRO A 512 -39.35 17.88 28.91
N ARG A 513 -39.47 17.16 30.03
CA ARG A 513 -39.83 15.73 30.07
C ARG A 513 -41.13 15.38 29.34
N GLU A 514 -42.15 16.23 29.43
CA GLU A 514 -43.43 16.00 28.75
C GLU A 514 -43.29 16.08 27.22
N GLN A 515 -42.54 17.07 26.71
CA GLN A 515 -42.28 17.22 25.27
C GLN A 515 -41.39 16.09 24.72
N LEU A 516 -40.45 15.60 25.52
CA LEU A 516 -39.65 14.42 25.20
C LEU A 516 -40.55 13.17 25.06
N GLN A 517 -41.50 12.97 25.98
CA GLN A 517 -42.45 11.86 25.90
C GLN A 517 -43.36 11.95 24.67
N THR A 518 -43.91 13.13 24.34
CA THR A 518 -44.73 13.30 23.12
C THR A 518 -43.94 13.13 21.82
N ASN A 519 -42.61 13.30 21.85
CA ASN A 519 -41.70 13.07 20.73
C ASN A 519 -41.06 11.65 20.73
N ASN A 520 -41.65 10.69 21.47
CA ASN A 520 -41.19 9.30 21.59
C ASN A 520 -39.74 9.14 22.09
N PHE A 521 -39.25 10.04 22.96
CA PHE A 521 -37.98 9.85 23.66
C PHE A 521 -38.17 9.10 24.98
N ILE A 522 -37.29 8.13 25.23
CA ILE A 522 -37.18 7.42 26.51
C ILE A 522 -35.86 7.77 27.21
N GLN A 523 -35.90 8.01 28.52
CA GLN A 523 -34.71 8.17 29.33
C GLN A 523 -33.96 6.84 29.43
N ILE A 524 -32.68 6.85 29.06
CA ILE A 524 -31.79 5.69 29.14
C ILE A 524 -30.85 5.85 30.33
N VAL A 525 -30.18 7.01 30.45
CA VAL A 525 -29.07 7.25 31.41
C VAL A 525 -29.35 8.40 32.36
N THR A 526 -28.90 8.25 33.61
CA THR A 526 -28.80 9.33 34.60
C THR A 526 -27.41 9.28 35.27
N ARG A 527 -26.54 10.24 34.94
CA ARG A 527 -25.33 10.56 35.71
C ARG A 527 -25.60 11.74 36.63
N LYS A 528 -24.72 11.99 37.60
CA LYS A 528 -24.75 13.22 38.41
C LYS A 528 -24.74 14.49 37.55
N ASN A 529 -24.00 14.46 36.43
CA ASN A 529 -23.71 15.63 35.60
C ASN A 529 -24.40 15.62 34.23
N TYR A 530 -25.06 14.50 33.83
CA TYR A 530 -25.61 14.33 32.48
C TYR A 530 -26.79 13.35 32.42
N GLN A 531 -27.69 13.48 31.45
CA GLN A 531 -28.79 12.53 31.18
C GLN A 531 -28.85 12.19 29.69
N LEU A 532 -28.94 10.89 29.33
CA LEU A 532 -29.06 10.42 27.94
C LEU A 532 -30.48 9.93 27.67
N TRP A 533 -31.07 10.41 26.59
CA TRP A 533 -32.40 10.05 26.10
C TRP A 533 -32.28 9.48 24.68
N LYS A 534 -33.03 8.43 24.34
CA LYS A 534 -33.07 7.81 23.01
C LYS A 534 -34.41 8.04 22.34
N LYS A 535 -34.41 8.45 21.07
CA LYS A 535 -35.61 8.55 20.23
C LYS A 535 -36.01 7.17 19.73
N LEU A 536 -37.21 6.69 20.06
CA LEU A 536 -37.66 5.36 19.64
C LEU A 536 -38.05 5.35 18.15
N SER A 537 -37.75 4.24 17.45
CA SER A 537 -38.35 3.98 16.14
C SER A 537 -39.81 3.60 16.28
N THR A 538 -40.62 3.95 15.29
CA THR A 538 -42.04 3.56 15.16
C THR A 538 -42.21 2.25 14.38
N GLU A 539 -41.12 1.61 13.94
CA GLU A 539 -41.15 0.37 13.15
C GLU A 539 -41.40 -0.86 14.02
N THR A 540 -42.39 -1.67 13.65
CA THR A 540 -42.70 -2.94 14.31
C THR A 540 -41.81 -4.07 13.80
N LEU A 541 -40.63 -4.24 14.43
CA LEU A 541 -39.68 -5.30 14.10
C LEU A 541 -40.05 -6.63 14.76
N THR A 542 -39.81 -7.76 14.09
CA THR A 542 -40.03 -9.10 14.68
C THR A 542 -38.85 -9.51 15.56
N ASP A 543 -39.12 -9.84 16.83
CA ASP A 543 -38.08 -10.33 17.74
C ASP A 543 -37.92 -11.85 17.67
N THR A 544 -36.72 -12.32 17.30
CA THR A 544 -36.30 -13.71 17.48
C THR A 544 -35.35 -13.81 18.68
N ILE A 545 -35.46 -14.86 19.49
CA ILE A 545 -34.59 -15.13 20.64
C ILE A 545 -33.73 -16.35 20.34
N VAL A 546 -32.43 -16.26 20.63
CA VAL A 546 -31.47 -17.38 20.55
C VAL A 546 -30.72 -17.46 21.88
N ASN A 547 -30.88 -18.57 22.58
CA ASN A 547 -30.13 -18.83 23.81
C ASN A 547 -28.74 -19.36 23.44
N ILE A 548 -27.70 -18.78 24.03
CA ILE A 548 -26.30 -19.16 23.84
C ILE A 548 -25.86 -19.99 25.05
N ASP A 549 -25.55 -21.25 24.79
CA ASP A 549 -24.96 -22.19 25.76
C ASP A 549 -23.65 -22.71 25.15
N GLU A 550 -22.56 -22.63 25.92
CA GLU A 550 -21.24 -23.12 25.50
C GLU A 550 -21.24 -24.62 25.16
N LYS A 551 -22.20 -25.38 25.71
CA LYS A 551 -22.33 -26.82 25.49
C LYS A 551 -23.07 -27.18 24.20
N ASN A 552 -23.71 -26.22 23.51
CA ASN A 552 -24.46 -26.50 22.28
C ASN A 552 -24.26 -25.45 21.17
N PHE A 553 -23.36 -25.79 20.23
CA PHE A 553 -23.04 -24.99 19.05
C PHE A 553 -24.15 -24.93 17.98
N GLN A 554 -25.27 -25.67 18.10
CA GLN A 554 -26.41 -25.57 17.16
C GLN A 554 -26.97 -24.14 17.05
N SER A 555 -26.84 -23.36 18.12
CA SER A 555 -27.14 -21.92 18.17
C SER A 555 -26.42 -21.12 17.08
N ILE A 556 -25.22 -21.51 16.67
CA ILE A 556 -24.42 -20.81 15.65
C ILE A 556 -25.05 -20.92 14.26
N ASP A 557 -25.53 -22.11 13.87
CA ASP A 557 -26.16 -22.29 12.56
C ASP A 557 -27.57 -21.69 12.50
N GLN A 558 -28.27 -21.62 13.63
CA GLN A 558 -29.47 -20.80 13.80
C GLN A 558 -29.15 -19.30 13.60
N ILE A 559 -28.05 -18.78 14.16
CA ILE A 559 -27.64 -17.39 13.97
C ILE A 559 -27.27 -17.10 12.51
N LYS A 560 -26.50 -17.98 11.85
CA LYS A 560 -26.14 -17.84 10.42
C LYS A 560 -27.39 -17.77 9.53
N THR A 561 -28.33 -18.69 9.72
CA THR A 561 -29.57 -18.74 8.92
C THR A 561 -30.46 -17.52 9.18
N LEU A 562 -30.57 -17.06 10.43
CA LEU A 562 -31.26 -15.80 10.75
C LEU A 562 -30.59 -14.58 10.11
N LEU A 563 -29.25 -14.45 10.19
CA LEU A 563 -28.52 -13.33 9.59
C LEU A 563 -28.57 -13.32 8.04
N SER A 564 -28.69 -14.49 7.40
CA SER A 564 -28.86 -14.59 5.95
C SER A 564 -30.25 -14.16 5.45
N ASN A 565 -31.25 -14.05 6.33
CA ASN A 565 -32.60 -13.64 5.96
C ASN A 565 -32.73 -12.11 5.97
N SER A 566 -33.12 -11.53 4.83
CA SER A 566 -33.29 -10.08 4.61
C SER A 566 -34.57 -9.47 5.23
N SER A 567 -35.10 -10.08 6.30
CA SER A 567 -36.30 -9.61 7.00
C SER A 567 -36.02 -8.51 8.02
N LEU A 568 -37.01 -7.67 8.30
CA LEU A 568 -36.97 -6.62 9.33
C LEU A 568 -37.15 -7.22 10.73
N GLN A 569 -36.13 -7.93 11.20
CA GLN A 569 -36.10 -8.64 12.48
C GLN A 569 -35.03 -8.09 13.44
N ARG A 570 -35.19 -8.38 14.73
CA ARG A 570 -34.16 -8.25 15.77
C ARG A 570 -33.84 -9.61 16.35
N ILE A 571 -32.56 -9.92 16.50
CA ILE A 571 -32.08 -11.21 16.99
C ILE A 571 -31.46 -11.01 18.37
N TRP A 572 -32.15 -11.48 19.41
CA TRP A 572 -31.74 -11.36 20.80
C TRP A 572 -30.94 -12.59 21.21
N LEU A 573 -29.62 -12.43 21.33
CA LEU A 573 -28.72 -13.44 21.88
C LEU A 573 -28.76 -13.34 23.42
N ILE A 574 -29.07 -14.43 24.11
CA ILE A 574 -29.22 -14.46 25.58
C ILE A 574 -28.28 -15.52 26.17
N SER A 575 -27.47 -15.16 27.18
CA SER A 575 -26.75 -16.11 28.02
C SER A 575 -26.96 -15.82 29.51
N ASN A 576 -27.17 -16.90 30.28
CA ASN A 576 -27.36 -16.93 31.74
C ASN A 576 -26.16 -17.59 32.46
N GLN A 577 -24.99 -17.60 31.83
CA GLN A 577 -23.76 -18.22 32.31
C GLN A 577 -22.73 -17.14 32.63
N ILE A 578 -22.10 -17.23 33.81
CA ILE A 578 -21.13 -16.22 34.29
C ILE A 578 -19.87 -16.21 33.42
N ASP A 579 -19.31 -17.39 33.15
CA ASP A 579 -18.02 -17.58 32.47
C ASP A 579 -18.10 -17.38 30.93
N ASN A 580 -19.28 -17.07 30.40
CA ASN A 580 -19.58 -17.18 28.97
C ASN A 580 -19.16 -15.92 28.18
N GLY A 581 -18.25 -16.11 27.21
CA GLY A 581 -17.68 -15.07 26.35
C GLY A 581 -18.64 -14.39 25.35
N ILE A 582 -19.96 -14.40 25.58
CA ILE A 582 -20.99 -13.86 24.69
C ILE A 582 -20.72 -12.41 24.26
N ILE A 583 -20.13 -11.57 25.11
CA ILE A 583 -19.81 -10.17 24.77
C ILE A 583 -18.72 -10.10 23.68
N GLY A 584 -17.71 -10.98 23.73
CA GLY A 584 -16.70 -11.09 22.67
C GLY A 584 -17.29 -11.65 21.37
N PHE A 585 -18.10 -12.71 21.49
CA PHE A 585 -18.79 -13.34 20.36
C PHE A 585 -19.75 -12.38 19.64
N PHE A 586 -20.58 -11.65 20.40
CA PHE A 586 -21.45 -10.59 19.89
C PHE A 586 -20.68 -9.46 19.21
N ASN A 587 -19.54 -9.04 19.78
CA ASN A 587 -18.68 -8.02 19.16
C ASN A 587 -18.06 -8.48 17.83
N CYS A 588 -17.85 -9.79 17.66
CA CYS A 588 -17.46 -10.39 16.39
C CYS A 588 -18.65 -10.39 15.39
N LEU A 589 -19.77 -11.01 15.75
CA LEU A 589 -20.98 -11.09 14.91
C LEU A 589 -21.52 -9.71 14.48
N ARG A 590 -21.34 -8.67 15.30
CA ARG A 590 -21.70 -7.29 14.96
C ARG A 590 -20.86 -6.65 13.84
N ARG A 591 -19.84 -7.33 13.31
CA ARG A 591 -19.07 -6.95 12.11
C ARG A 591 -19.54 -7.69 10.85
N GLU A 592 -20.35 -8.75 10.99
CA GLU A 592 -20.87 -9.53 9.87
C GLU A 592 -22.06 -8.85 9.17
N PRO A 593 -22.36 -9.20 7.90
CA PRO A 593 -23.57 -8.75 7.20
C PRO A 593 -24.84 -9.03 8.02
N GLY A 594 -25.71 -8.02 8.15
CA GLY A 594 -26.92 -8.10 8.96
C GLY A 594 -26.70 -7.95 10.46
N GLY A 595 -25.45 -7.85 10.95
CA GLY A 595 -25.11 -7.77 12.37
C GLY A 595 -25.69 -6.57 13.13
N GLN A 596 -26.22 -5.56 12.45
CA GLN A 596 -27.01 -4.47 13.06
C GLN A 596 -28.36 -4.92 13.65
N SER A 597 -28.87 -6.09 13.25
CA SER A 597 -30.11 -6.71 13.80
C SER A 597 -29.89 -7.34 15.19
N LEU A 598 -28.64 -7.62 15.57
CA LEU A 598 -28.32 -8.33 16.79
C LEU A 598 -28.48 -7.45 18.04
N ARG A 599 -28.94 -8.05 19.13
CA ARG A 599 -29.01 -7.50 20.49
C ARG A 599 -28.46 -8.55 21.46
N CYS A 600 -27.68 -8.15 22.45
CA CYS A 600 -27.11 -9.05 23.45
C CYS A 600 -27.75 -8.83 24.82
N ILE A 601 -28.11 -9.93 25.48
CA ILE A 601 -28.41 -10.00 26.90
C ILE A 601 -27.44 -11.00 27.53
N HIS A 602 -26.69 -10.54 28.54
CA HIS A 602 -25.82 -11.37 29.35
C HIS A 602 -26.25 -11.24 30.80
N ILE A 603 -26.48 -12.36 31.48
CA ILE A 603 -26.90 -12.43 32.87
C ILE A 603 -25.83 -13.25 33.61
N GLN A 604 -25.10 -12.56 34.49
CA GLN A 604 -23.98 -13.09 35.27
C GLN A 604 -24.37 -13.41 36.71
N ASP A 605 -25.55 -12.97 37.16
CA ASP A 605 -26.16 -13.42 38.41
C ASP A 605 -26.88 -14.75 38.17
N SER A 606 -26.31 -15.85 38.65
CA SER A 606 -26.84 -17.21 38.44
C SER A 606 -28.23 -17.45 39.04
N GLU A 607 -28.62 -16.67 40.06
CA GLU A 607 -29.97 -16.71 40.66
C GLU A 607 -31.02 -15.92 39.88
N TYR A 608 -30.61 -15.11 38.87
CA TYR A 608 -31.52 -14.20 38.19
C TYR A 608 -32.24 -14.82 36.98
N ILE A 609 -33.57 -14.89 37.08
CA ILE A 609 -34.45 -15.34 36.00
C ILE A 609 -35.02 -14.13 35.27
N LEU A 610 -34.72 -14.02 33.97
CA LEU A 610 -35.23 -12.98 33.08
C LEU A 610 -36.75 -13.08 32.92
N ASN A 611 -37.49 -12.20 33.60
CA ASN A 611 -38.94 -12.15 33.48
C ASN A 611 -39.40 -11.39 32.22
N GLU A 612 -40.61 -11.69 31.74
CA GLU A 612 -41.14 -11.08 30.51
C GLU A 612 -41.24 -9.55 30.55
N ASN A 613 -41.49 -8.94 31.72
CA ASN A 613 -41.72 -7.50 31.81
C ASN A 613 -40.41 -6.72 31.71
N VAL A 614 -39.33 -7.27 32.26
CA VAL A 614 -37.96 -6.81 32.02
C VAL A 614 -37.59 -7.01 30.55
N LEU A 615 -37.84 -8.19 29.97
CA LEU A 615 -37.58 -8.44 28.54
C LEU A 615 -38.34 -7.48 27.63
N LYS A 616 -39.61 -7.17 27.92
CA LYS A 616 -40.40 -6.13 27.22
C LYS A 616 -39.73 -4.75 27.34
N THR A 617 -39.25 -4.39 28.53
CA THR A 617 -38.56 -3.10 28.78
C THR A 617 -37.23 -3.01 28.01
N LEU A 618 -36.42 -4.07 28.00
CA LEU A 618 -35.18 -4.15 27.20
C LEU A 618 -35.48 -4.03 25.70
N LYS A 619 -36.53 -4.71 25.22
CA LYS A 619 -37.02 -4.64 23.83
C LYS A 619 -37.53 -3.25 23.44
N THR A 620 -38.13 -2.50 24.36
CA THR A 620 -38.53 -1.09 24.13
C THR A 620 -37.32 -0.16 24.07
N ARG A 621 -36.31 -0.34 24.95
CA ARG A 621 -35.09 0.48 24.93
C ARG A 621 -34.22 0.18 23.70
N ASP A 622 -34.23 -1.05 23.21
CA ASP A 622 -33.52 -1.50 22.01
C ASP A 622 -32.01 -1.17 22.06
N LEU A 623 -31.35 -1.63 23.11
CA LEU A 623 -29.91 -1.40 23.35
C LEU A 623 -29.11 -2.60 22.86
N ALA A 624 -27.99 -2.35 22.17
CA ALA A 624 -27.23 -3.40 21.52
C ALA A 624 -26.56 -4.36 22.53
N THR A 625 -26.12 -3.87 23.69
CA THR A 625 -25.65 -4.68 24.82
C THR A 625 -26.46 -4.37 26.09
N ASN A 626 -26.74 -5.41 26.87
CA ASN A 626 -27.46 -5.34 28.15
C ASN A 626 -26.80 -6.40 29.06
N VAL A 627 -26.17 -5.99 30.17
CA VAL A 627 -25.42 -6.91 31.05
C VAL A 627 -25.96 -6.83 32.47
N TYR A 628 -26.57 -7.91 32.97
CA TYR A 628 -27.10 -7.99 34.34
C TYR A 628 -26.10 -8.67 35.28
N GLN A 629 -25.73 -7.96 36.34
CA GLN A 629 -24.73 -8.38 37.33
C GLN A 629 -25.05 -7.67 38.66
N ASN A 630 -24.71 -8.28 39.81
CA ASN A 630 -24.89 -7.77 41.18
C ASN A 630 -26.27 -7.14 41.50
N GLY A 631 -27.36 -7.67 40.93
CA GLY A 631 -28.72 -7.18 41.15
C GLY A 631 -29.21 -6.11 40.18
N VAL A 632 -28.45 -5.78 39.12
CA VAL A 632 -28.58 -4.50 38.41
C VAL A 632 -28.64 -4.66 36.88
N TRP A 633 -29.51 -3.88 36.20
CA TRP A 633 -29.54 -3.57 34.69
C TRP A 633 -27.87 -1.48 33.27
N GLY A 634 -26.58 -1.62 32.74
CA GLY A 634 -25.81 -0.82 31.78
C GLY A 634 -25.09 -1.78 30.82
N SER A 635 -23.81 -1.51 30.52
CA SER A 635 -22.99 -2.38 29.66
C SER A 635 -21.49 -2.23 29.93
N TYR A 636 -20.67 -3.16 29.43
CA TYR A 636 -19.21 -3.03 29.46
C TYR A 636 -18.73 -1.83 28.63
N ILE A 637 -17.93 -0.97 29.24
CA ILE A 637 -17.30 0.20 28.61
C ILE A 637 -15.76 0.13 28.73
N HIS A 638 -15.08 0.79 27.80
CA HIS A 638 -13.62 0.94 27.80
C HIS A 638 -13.23 2.22 28.53
N GLN A 639 -12.19 2.16 29.36
CA GLN A 639 -11.58 3.34 29.97
C GLN A 639 -10.07 3.37 29.69
N HIS A 640 -9.59 4.48 29.13
CA HIS A 640 -8.15 4.74 29.05
C HIS A 640 -7.58 4.80 30.48
N LEU A 641 -6.56 3.99 30.76
CA LEU A 641 -5.78 4.13 31.99
C LEU A 641 -4.95 5.41 31.87
N GLN A 642 -5.29 6.45 32.64
CA GLN A 642 -4.48 7.66 32.70
C GLN A 642 -3.18 7.37 33.47
N THR A 643 -2.14 7.01 32.72
CA THR A 643 -0.75 6.85 33.20
C THR A 643 0.05 8.15 33.13
N SER A 644 -0.54 9.24 32.63
CA SER A 644 0.20 10.45 32.23
C SER A 644 0.31 11.55 33.29
N ASN A 645 -0.48 11.54 34.37
CA ASN A 645 -0.48 12.59 35.39
C ASN A 645 -0.62 12.03 36.81
N ASN A 646 0.48 12.08 37.57
CA ASN A 646 0.63 11.78 39.01
C ASN A 646 0.26 10.38 39.53
N SER A 647 -0.66 9.64 38.89
CA SER A 647 -1.09 8.28 39.25
C SER A 647 -0.05 7.19 38.99
N ALA A 648 0.93 7.44 38.11
CA ALA A 648 1.92 6.45 37.68
C ALA A 648 3.15 6.33 38.61
N TRP A 649 3.29 7.22 39.59
CA TRP A 649 4.39 7.18 40.55
C TRP A 649 3.98 6.38 41.79
N ILE A 650 4.69 5.27 42.02
CA ILE A 650 4.52 4.41 43.19
C ILE A 650 5.74 4.60 44.10
N GLU A 651 5.53 4.75 45.40
CA GLU A 651 6.60 4.77 46.39
C GLU A 651 7.22 3.36 46.51
N THR A 652 8.54 3.26 46.37
CA THR A 652 9.25 1.97 46.31
C THR A 652 10.58 2.02 47.05
N ASP A 653 10.91 0.96 47.79
CA ASP A 653 12.12 0.91 48.63
C ASP A 653 13.43 0.92 47.82
N ASN A 654 13.37 0.51 46.55
CA ASN A 654 14.54 0.32 45.69
C ASN A 654 14.27 0.85 44.27
N ALA A 655 15.01 1.87 43.87
CA ALA A 655 14.96 2.48 42.55
C ALA A 655 16.36 2.86 42.05
N HIS A 656 16.49 3.11 40.75
CA HIS A 656 17.70 3.64 40.12
C HIS A 656 17.34 4.75 39.13
N VAL A 657 18.30 5.62 38.81
CA VAL A 657 18.11 6.67 37.80
C VAL A 657 18.48 6.13 36.41
N ASN A 658 17.69 6.47 35.39
CA ASN A 658 17.96 6.13 34.00
C ASN A 658 17.49 7.27 33.06
N VAL A 659 18.02 7.32 31.84
CA VAL A 659 17.63 8.27 30.79
C VAL A 659 16.75 7.53 29.78
N LEU A 660 15.47 7.90 29.67
CA LEU A 660 14.52 7.18 28.78
C LEU A 660 14.73 7.49 27.29
N ASN A 661 15.14 8.72 26.97
CA ASN A 661 15.49 9.19 25.64
C ASN A 661 16.95 9.64 25.65
N ARG A 662 17.86 8.92 24.97
CA ARG A 662 19.25 9.40 24.84
C ARG A 662 19.29 10.73 24.09
N ASP A 663 20.32 11.52 24.36
CA ASP A 663 20.47 12.93 23.95
C ASP A 663 19.44 13.92 24.58
N ASP A 664 18.49 13.44 25.40
CA ASP A 664 17.47 14.27 26.08
C ASP A 664 17.51 14.09 27.61
N LEU A 665 18.22 15.00 28.28
CA LEU A 665 18.36 15.04 29.74
C LEU A 665 17.04 15.33 30.48
N SER A 666 15.97 15.80 29.81
CA SER A 666 14.66 15.96 30.47
C SER A 666 13.95 14.62 30.71
N SER A 667 14.43 13.55 30.05
CA SER A 667 13.97 12.18 30.22
C SER A 667 14.70 11.40 31.34
N LEU A 668 15.62 12.06 32.06
CA LEU A 668 16.30 11.52 33.24
C LEU A 668 15.27 11.29 34.36
N THR A 669 15.07 10.04 34.78
CA THR A 669 14.00 9.69 35.72
C THR A 669 14.32 8.49 36.59
N TRP A 670 13.55 8.30 37.65
CA TRP A 670 13.66 7.15 38.55
C TRP A 670 12.85 5.96 38.01
N LEU A 671 13.46 4.78 38.00
CA LEU A 671 12.83 3.51 37.67
C LEU A 671 12.92 2.56 38.86
N GLN A 672 11.83 1.85 39.16
CA GLN A 672 11.83 0.81 40.18
C GLN A 672 12.87 -0.27 39.83
N SER A 673 13.71 -0.62 40.81
CA SER A 673 14.72 -1.66 40.64
C SER A 673 14.11 -3.06 40.83
N PRO A 674 14.59 -4.10 40.12
CA PRO A 674 14.17 -5.47 40.35
C PRO A 674 14.37 -5.90 41.81
N ILE A 675 13.42 -6.67 42.36
CA ILE A 675 13.49 -7.15 43.74
C ILE A 675 14.65 -8.15 43.87
N ILE A 676 15.72 -7.74 44.55
CA ILE A 676 16.82 -8.62 44.93
C ILE A 676 16.32 -9.53 46.05
N THR A 677 15.98 -10.78 45.71
CA THR A 677 15.59 -11.78 46.70
C THR A 677 16.81 -12.24 47.50
N ALA A 678 16.63 -12.49 48.80
CA ALA A 678 17.74 -12.76 49.74
C ALA A 678 18.66 -13.92 49.32
N ASN A 679 18.15 -14.88 48.53
CA ASN A 679 18.94 -16.01 48.03
C ASN A 679 20.09 -15.57 47.09
N ASN A 680 19.99 -14.42 46.44
CA ASN A 680 21.03 -13.87 45.57
C ASN A 680 22.13 -13.10 46.33
N ILE A 681 21.99 -12.93 47.65
CA ILE A 681 22.91 -12.12 48.50
C ILE A 681 23.97 -13.01 49.18
N ASN A 682 23.93 -14.33 48.98
CA ASN A 682 24.85 -15.29 49.60
C ASN A 682 26.24 -15.39 48.93
N ASP A 683 26.68 -14.39 48.17
CA ASP A 683 28.09 -14.28 47.73
C ASP A 683 28.89 -13.54 48.82
N PRO A 684 29.87 -14.18 49.49
CA PRO A 684 30.64 -13.56 50.57
C PRO A 684 31.57 -12.41 50.12
N ASN A 685 31.58 -12.06 48.82
CA ASN A 685 32.35 -10.95 48.26
C ASN A 685 31.48 -9.71 47.92
N LEU A 686 30.16 -9.73 48.18
CA LEU A 686 29.23 -8.67 47.79
C LEU A 686 28.44 -8.10 48.99
N ASP A 687 28.85 -6.92 49.47
CA ASP A 687 28.08 -6.14 50.45
C ASP A 687 26.99 -5.28 49.77
N THR A 688 25.76 -5.32 50.29
CA THR A 688 24.67 -4.42 49.87
C THR A 688 24.65 -3.15 50.73
N CYS A 689 24.80 -1.97 50.10
CA CYS A 689 24.90 -0.69 50.79
C CYS A 689 23.76 0.28 50.43
N THR A 690 23.25 1.01 51.44
CA THR A 690 22.29 2.12 51.23
C THR A 690 23.02 3.36 50.70
N VAL A 691 22.67 3.80 49.49
CA VAL A 691 23.33 4.94 48.82
C VAL A 691 22.72 6.26 49.29
N HIS A 692 23.43 6.99 50.16
CA HIS A 692 23.04 8.35 50.58
C HIS A 692 23.47 9.45 49.61
N TYR A 693 24.58 9.25 48.88
CA TYR A 693 25.12 10.20 47.90
C TYR A 693 25.73 9.43 46.73
N ALA A 694 25.45 9.88 45.51
CA ALA A 694 26.09 9.41 44.28
C ALA A 694 26.50 10.63 43.44
N SER A 695 27.75 10.66 42.97
CA SER A 695 28.28 11.74 42.13
C SER A 695 28.24 11.34 40.67
N LEU A 696 27.63 12.16 39.81
CA LEU A 696 27.76 12.03 38.36
C LEU A 696 29.21 12.26 37.93
N ASN A 697 29.69 11.45 36.98
CA ASN A 697 31.01 11.56 36.36
C ASN A 697 30.88 11.73 34.83
N PHE A 698 31.98 12.04 34.15
CA PHE A 698 31.96 12.29 32.70
C PHE A 698 31.46 11.11 31.85
N ARG A 699 31.60 9.87 32.30
CA ARG A 699 31.03 8.70 31.61
C ARG A 699 29.50 8.74 31.62
N ASP A 700 28.91 9.14 32.74
CA ASP A 700 27.45 9.19 32.93
C ASP A 700 26.80 10.29 32.08
N ILE A 701 27.57 11.30 31.69
CA ILE A 701 27.16 12.42 30.82
C ILE A 701 27.29 12.06 29.33
N MET A 702 28.02 11.00 28.99
CA MET A 702 28.39 10.61 27.62
C MET A 702 27.72 9.28 27.16
N LEU A 703 26.57 8.91 27.76
CA LEU A 703 25.88 7.61 27.57
C LEU A 703 24.46 7.74 26.97
#